data_AF-A0A3M1ZXT5-F1
#
_entry.id   AF-A0A3M1ZXT5-F1
#
_cell.length_a   1.000
_cell.length_b   1.000
_cell.length_c   1.000
_cell.angle_alpha   90.00
_cell.angle_beta   90.00
_cell.angle_gamma   90.00
#
_symmetry.space_group_name_H-M   'P 1'
#
loop_
_entity.id
_entity.type
_entity.pdbx_description
1 polymer ?
#
loop_
_entity_poly.entity_id
_entity_poly.type
_entity_poly.pdbx_seq_one_letter_code
_entity_poly.pdbx_strand_id
1 'polypeptide(L)'
;MIRILFMVCLFFTLVACTNPAPDQPSSPPPLPPGEQNALKPASTETAVFPTQTIVPTQTTAKPPVSPTPLPAETPTAQPDRPAGALIRLTMASQAGVLLDDYPPPLRDQVAEFLAAQPPEFWIARARRQIELTEYRLTFRNFIYDDKGQLPLPPPQLWQIDLVADAPQRITLDNHDLVVMPYTFTSVLLTDANSPAEAEPALAEIGGTWVEPFLLPADPDFLLQRTGNACVNEGGFPPNSFDAENVREFYDFECTPDSTGPAGCHRTIRPNLACTEAVRLTTGMVETAVVFERLPWDNALANEVRIGPVTATGAADLMVVEDDLANNRIIYRYIDDESCALEEGAVGGSGWRRLLQFDATVHNVGTKALHIGPVVAEDLEHNVFQYNMCHNHFHFSNYGSFVLEAHNQQNASKQAFCVESTGRASNNETSPLTHPYTCQFQGIQAGWIDEYDAGLDTQWIDITDVQIPADGLTVDLTFISNSDQFLCEGTPVLDENGEQVWEPTEFRTEDGHIVERPSCNFITGWESNNRASLPVFLPQSGSYVTQPCQAGELGPLRNCGFVPQEEAVMCTPGTAVTLEATPATNTIPQILRVCETSAQLGVGVACTYNDALANVIIAAQGATIQFTCPVIRDAEAPSGGYSLYVAPLFANDPPQPVILNDIP
;
A
#
# COMPACT_ATOMS: atom_id res chain seq x y z
N MET A 1 -26.42 -46.70 14.62
CA MET A 1 -27.49 -47.60 14.13
C MET A 1 -28.85 -46.93 14.29
N ILE A 2 -29.54 -46.71 13.17
CA ILE A 2 -31.01 -46.60 12.97
C ILE A 2 -31.73 -45.46 13.73
N ARG A 3 -31.91 -44.28 13.09
CA ARG A 3 -33.06 -43.83 12.26
C ARG A 3 -34.42 -43.82 12.97
N ILE A 4 -34.98 -42.63 13.21
CA ILE A 4 -36.41 -42.35 13.01
C ILE A 4 -36.56 -40.98 12.36
N LEU A 5 -37.27 -41.01 11.24
CA LEU A 5 -37.67 -39.94 10.33
C LEU A 5 -39.09 -39.50 10.73
N PHE A 6 -39.42 -38.21 10.73
CA PHE A 6 -40.79 -37.79 10.41
C PHE A 6 -40.81 -36.47 9.65
N MET A 7 -41.47 -36.58 8.50
CA MET A 7 -41.70 -35.62 7.43
C MET A 7 -43.08 -35.00 7.65
N VAL A 8 -43.21 -33.68 7.53
CA VAL A 8 -44.52 -33.02 7.31
C VAL A 8 -44.34 -31.96 6.23
N CYS A 9 -45.12 -32.11 5.16
CA CYS A 9 -45.20 -31.21 4.02
C CYS A 9 -46.58 -30.52 3.99
N LEU A 10 -46.54 -29.24 3.58
CA LEU A 10 -47.58 -28.38 2.98
C LEU A 10 -48.87 -28.05 3.77
N PHE A 11 -49.16 -26.75 3.90
CA PHE A 11 -50.09 -26.06 2.99
C PHE A 11 -49.95 -24.53 3.08
N PHE A 12 -49.92 -23.89 1.91
CA PHE A 12 -49.91 -22.44 1.67
C PHE A 12 -51.26 -21.80 1.98
N THR A 13 -51.26 -20.63 2.61
CA THR A 13 -52.36 -19.64 2.52
C THR A 13 -51.77 -18.24 2.47
N LEU A 14 -51.99 -17.56 1.32
CA LEU A 14 -51.70 -16.14 1.11
C LEU A 14 -52.54 -15.27 2.07
N VAL A 15 -51.89 -14.33 2.75
CA VAL A 15 -52.52 -13.10 3.24
C VAL A 15 -51.61 -11.93 2.85
N ALA A 16 -52.17 -11.03 2.05
CA ALA A 16 -51.55 -9.77 1.65
C ALA A 16 -51.52 -8.80 2.84
N CYS A 17 -50.34 -8.27 3.15
CA CYS A 17 -50.16 -7.11 4.03
C CYS A 17 -49.55 -5.97 3.20
N THR A 18 -50.37 -4.96 2.92
CA THR A 18 -49.94 -3.66 2.42
C THR A 18 -49.39 -2.85 3.58
N ASN A 19 -48.10 -2.50 3.54
CA ASN A 19 -47.50 -1.50 4.43
C ASN A 19 -47.45 -0.12 3.74
N PRO A 20 -47.80 0.97 4.44
CA PRO A 20 -47.68 2.33 3.93
C PRO A 20 -46.24 2.84 4.04
N ALA A 21 -45.86 3.71 3.10
CA ALA A 21 -44.55 4.35 3.00
C ALA A 21 -44.25 5.29 4.19
N PRO A 22 -42.97 5.47 4.59
CA PRO A 22 -42.59 6.46 5.59
C PRO A 22 -42.36 7.86 4.98
N ASP A 23 -42.77 8.87 5.76
CA ASP A 23 -42.75 10.30 5.48
C ASP A 23 -41.36 10.91 5.22
N GLN A 24 -41.33 11.90 4.32
CA GLN A 24 -40.20 12.78 4.02
C GLN A 24 -40.06 13.90 5.09
N PRO A 25 -38.85 14.24 5.55
CA PRO A 25 -38.64 15.45 6.34
C PRO A 25 -38.51 16.71 5.45
N SER A 26 -39.04 17.82 5.99
CA SER A 26 -39.23 19.12 5.33
C SER A 26 -37.95 19.95 5.24
N SER A 27 -37.88 20.79 4.20
CA SER A 27 -36.78 21.71 3.87
C SER A 27 -36.80 23.00 4.71
N PRO A 28 -35.63 23.59 5.04
CA PRO A 28 -35.55 24.89 5.74
C PRO A 28 -35.64 26.09 4.78
N PRO A 29 -36.01 27.30 5.28
CA PRO A 29 -36.32 28.47 4.45
C PRO A 29 -35.08 29.27 4.01
N PRO A 30 -35.19 30.13 2.97
CA PRO A 30 -34.05 30.85 2.40
C PRO A 30 -33.70 32.13 3.17
N LEU A 31 -32.40 32.48 3.20
CA LEU A 31 -31.87 33.74 3.74
C LEU A 31 -31.77 34.84 2.67
N PRO A 32 -31.89 36.14 3.04
CA PRO A 32 -31.99 37.27 2.11
C PRO A 32 -30.62 37.86 1.67
N PRO A 33 -30.58 38.68 0.60
CA PRO A 33 -29.32 39.16 0.01
C PRO A 33 -28.83 40.49 0.62
N GLY A 34 -27.51 40.66 0.76
CA GLY A 34 -26.90 41.90 1.23
C GLY A 34 -25.45 42.09 0.77
N GLU A 35 -25.30 42.91 -0.26
CA GLU A 35 -24.18 43.78 -0.66
C GLU A 35 -22.75 43.50 -0.15
N GLN A 36 -21.88 43.12 -1.08
CA GLN A 36 -20.44 43.32 -0.97
C GLN A 36 -20.05 44.69 -1.55
N ASN A 37 -19.36 45.49 -0.75
CA ASN A 37 -18.64 46.67 -1.20
C ASN A 37 -17.14 46.44 -1.05
N ALA A 38 -16.42 46.86 -2.10
CA ALA A 38 -15.07 47.41 -2.09
C ALA A 38 -13.85 46.51 -2.41
N LEU A 39 -13.18 46.97 -3.48
CA LEU A 39 -11.73 47.11 -3.67
C LEU A 39 -10.96 45.99 -4.39
N LYS A 40 -10.63 46.31 -5.65
CA LYS A 40 -9.59 45.71 -6.50
C LYS A 40 -8.22 45.63 -5.81
N PRO A 41 -7.48 44.53 -6.01
CA PRO A 41 -6.04 44.53 -6.13
C PRO A 41 -5.56 44.37 -7.59
N ALA A 42 -4.32 44.80 -7.80
CA ALA A 42 -3.63 44.92 -9.07
C ALA A 42 -3.14 43.56 -9.62
N SER A 43 -2.92 43.55 -10.93
CA SER A 43 -2.52 42.45 -11.79
C SER A 43 -1.16 41.83 -11.47
N THR A 44 -1.13 40.51 -11.35
CA THR A 44 0.01 39.64 -11.67
C THR A 44 -0.51 38.51 -12.55
N GLU A 45 0.15 38.28 -13.68
CA GLU A 45 -0.24 37.31 -14.71
C GLU A 45 -0.20 35.87 -14.17
N THR A 46 -1.38 35.27 -14.02
CA THR A 46 -1.56 33.83 -13.77
C THR A 46 -1.79 33.12 -15.09
N ALA A 47 -1.09 32.01 -15.31
CA ALA A 47 -1.37 31.09 -16.41
C ALA A 47 -2.81 30.57 -16.30
N VAL A 48 -3.57 30.68 -17.38
CA VAL A 48 -4.98 30.26 -17.45
C VAL A 48 -5.01 28.77 -17.79
N PHE A 49 -5.37 27.93 -16.81
CA PHE A 49 -5.71 26.52 -17.01
C PHE A 49 -7.21 26.38 -17.33
N PRO A 50 -7.62 25.51 -18.26
CA PRO A 50 -9.03 25.23 -18.48
C PRO A 50 -9.58 24.38 -17.33
N THR A 51 -10.46 24.97 -16.52
CA THR A 51 -11.22 24.26 -15.49
C THR A 51 -12.23 23.32 -16.16
N GLN A 52 -11.95 22.01 -16.17
CA GLN A 52 -13.00 21.02 -16.39
C GLN A 52 -13.60 20.64 -15.04
N THR A 53 -14.90 20.88 -14.89
CA THR A 53 -15.69 20.42 -13.75
C THR A 53 -15.73 18.89 -13.74
N ILE A 54 -15.02 18.27 -12.80
CA ILE A 54 -15.09 16.84 -12.52
C ILE A 54 -16.41 16.59 -11.79
N VAL A 55 -17.26 15.72 -12.35
CA VAL A 55 -18.47 15.22 -11.69
C VAL A 55 -18.11 13.90 -11.02
N PRO A 56 -18.34 13.73 -9.71
CA PRO A 56 -18.08 12.45 -9.05
C PRO A 56 -19.07 11.41 -9.59
N THR A 57 -18.54 10.31 -10.14
CA THR A 57 -19.37 9.16 -10.52
C THR A 57 -18.97 8.02 -9.60
N GLN A 58 -19.91 7.52 -8.81
CA GLN A 58 -19.73 6.31 -8.00
C GLN A 58 -19.52 5.12 -8.96
N THR A 59 -18.31 4.57 -9.00
CA THR A 59 -17.96 3.41 -9.83
C THR A 59 -18.33 2.13 -9.10
N THR A 60 -19.41 1.49 -9.57
CA THR A 60 -19.70 0.08 -9.27
C THR A 60 -18.81 -0.81 -10.12
N ALA A 61 -18.15 -1.80 -9.51
CA ALA A 61 -17.46 -2.86 -10.24
C ALA A 61 -18.38 -3.50 -11.30
N LYS A 62 -17.91 -3.55 -12.54
CA LYS A 62 -18.64 -4.11 -13.67
C LYS A 62 -18.54 -5.65 -13.64
N PRO A 63 -19.62 -6.39 -13.97
CA PRO A 63 -19.53 -7.84 -14.17
C PRO A 63 -18.68 -8.18 -15.41
N PRO A 64 -18.07 -9.38 -15.46
CA PRO A 64 -17.06 -9.73 -16.45
C PRO A 64 -17.61 -9.62 -17.87
N VAL A 65 -16.80 -9.02 -18.75
CA VAL A 65 -16.93 -9.20 -20.19
C VAL A 65 -16.64 -10.67 -20.49
N SER A 66 -17.42 -11.30 -21.37
CA SER A 66 -17.22 -12.68 -21.85
C SER A 66 -15.75 -12.95 -22.20
N PRO A 67 -15.27 -14.20 -22.06
CA PRO A 67 -13.85 -14.54 -22.27
C PRO A 67 -13.39 -13.95 -23.59
N THR A 68 -12.49 -12.98 -23.47
CA THR A 68 -11.81 -12.43 -24.64
C THR A 68 -10.82 -13.50 -25.06
N PRO A 69 -10.81 -13.95 -26.33
CA PRO A 69 -9.78 -14.85 -26.80
C PRO A 69 -8.40 -14.30 -26.41
N LEU A 70 -7.46 -15.18 -26.04
CA LEU A 70 -6.07 -14.80 -25.81
C LEU A 70 -5.64 -13.79 -26.90
N PRO A 71 -5.04 -12.65 -26.54
CA PRO A 71 -4.68 -11.64 -27.53
C PRO A 71 -3.87 -12.29 -28.64
N ALA A 72 -4.37 -12.14 -29.87
CA ALA A 72 -3.77 -12.72 -31.05
C ALA A 72 -2.29 -12.31 -31.15
N GLU A 73 -1.46 -13.24 -31.61
CA GLU A 73 -0.01 -13.04 -31.79
C GLU A 73 0.31 -11.67 -32.39
N THR A 74 1.28 -10.99 -31.79
CA THR A 74 1.88 -9.76 -32.34
C THR A 74 2.27 -9.99 -33.80
N PRO A 75 1.85 -9.14 -34.75
CA PRO A 75 2.21 -9.34 -36.15
C PRO A 75 3.73 -9.32 -36.31
N THR A 76 4.24 -10.26 -37.10
CA THR A 76 5.62 -10.27 -37.60
C THR A 76 6.09 -8.87 -38.00
N ALA A 77 7.29 -8.50 -37.55
CA ALA A 77 7.92 -7.20 -37.77
C ALA A 77 7.68 -6.65 -39.20
N GLN A 78 6.89 -5.58 -39.29
CA GLN A 78 6.85 -4.76 -40.50
C GLN A 78 8.13 -3.90 -40.53
N PRO A 79 8.90 -3.93 -41.63
CA PRO A 79 10.23 -3.29 -41.69
C PRO A 79 10.24 -1.76 -41.53
N ASP A 80 9.08 -1.10 -41.58
CA ASP A 80 8.93 0.37 -41.48
C ASP A 80 8.24 0.85 -40.19
N ARG A 81 7.88 -0.06 -39.25
CA ARG A 81 7.33 0.34 -37.94
C ARG A 81 8.41 0.31 -36.86
N PRO A 82 8.50 1.32 -35.98
CA PRO A 82 9.44 1.32 -34.86
C PRO A 82 9.17 0.10 -33.97
N ALA A 83 10.24 -0.44 -33.37
CA ALA A 83 10.17 -1.64 -32.53
C ALA A 83 9.28 -1.45 -31.29
N GLY A 84 9.10 -0.19 -30.85
CA GLY A 84 8.24 0.17 -29.73
C GLY A 84 7.78 1.62 -29.78
N ALA A 85 7.46 2.15 -28.61
CA ALA A 85 6.97 3.49 -28.38
C ALA A 85 7.72 4.17 -27.22
N LEU A 86 7.94 5.48 -27.36
CA LEU A 86 8.50 6.32 -26.31
C LEU A 86 7.44 7.34 -25.88
N ILE A 87 7.21 7.45 -24.58
CA ILE A 87 6.31 8.44 -23.98
C ILE A 87 7.10 9.21 -22.94
N ARG A 88 7.17 10.53 -23.08
CA ARG A 88 7.77 11.40 -22.07
C ARG A 88 6.76 11.63 -20.98
N LEU A 89 7.21 11.52 -19.73
CA LEU A 89 6.45 11.90 -18.56
C LEU A 89 7.09 13.15 -17.97
N THR A 90 6.28 14.15 -17.65
CA THR A 90 6.73 15.34 -16.90
C THR A 90 5.72 15.73 -15.84
N MET A 91 6.19 16.20 -14.69
CA MET A 91 5.36 16.78 -13.65
C MET A 91 6.10 17.96 -13.01
N ALA A 92 5.36 19.00 -12.60
CA ALA A 92 5.89 20.10 -11.81
C ALA A 92 5.06 20.24 -10.54
N SER A 93 5.71 20.23 -9.38
CA SER A 93 5.04 20.26 -8.08
C SER A 93 5.94 20.90 -7.02
N GLN A 94 5.50 20.87 -5.77
CA GLN A 94 6.28 21.24 -4.60
C GLN A 94 6.00 20.24 -3.48
N ALA A 95 7.07 19.79 -2.80
CA ALA A 95 6.99 18.92 -1.64
C ALA A 95 7.63 19.61 -0.43
N GLY A 96 7.09 19.37 0.75
CA GLY A 96 7.40 20.13 1.95
C GLY A 96 7.50 19.32 3.22
N VAL A 97 7.82 20.02 4.30
CA VAL A 97 7.66 19.56 5.67
C VAL A 97 6.69 20.49 6.39
N LEU A 98 5.66 19.90 6.98
CA LEU A 98 4.66 20.61 7.77
C LEU A 98 5.24 21.04 9.11
N LEU A 99 5.25 22.34 9.40
CA LEU A 99 5.68 22.88 10.69
C LEU A 99 4.59 22.80 11.76
N ASP A 100 3.35 22.52 11.37
CA ASP A 100 2.23 22.42 12.31
C ASP A 100 2.33 21.27 13.31
N ASP A 101 3.07 20.21 12.95
CA ASP A 101 3.40 19.11 13.85
C ASP A 101 4.30 19.56 15.03
N TYR A 102 4.89 20.75 14.93
CA TYR A 102 5.77 21.31 15.95
C TYR A 102 5.06 22.41 16.76
N PRO A 103 5.30 22.49 18.09
CA PRO A 103 4.83 23.59 18.91
C PRO A 103 5.31 24.93 18.35
N PRO A 104 4.47 26.00 18.36
CA PRO A 104 4.82 27.29 17.77
C PRO A 104 6.21 27.84 18.16
N PRO A 105 6.68 27.72 19.42
CA PRO A 105 8.01 28.22 19.80
C PRO A 105 9.19 27.49 19.13
N LEU A 106 8.98 26.30 18.57
CA LEU A 106 10.02 25.50 17.91
C LEU A 106 10.03 25.65 16.39
N ARG A 107 8.97 26.21 15.79
CA ARG A 107 8.80 26.23 14.32
C ARG A 107 9.89 27.00 13.59
N ASP A 108 10.39 28.09 14.15
CA ASP A 108 11.48 28.88 13.55
C ASP A 108 12.79 28.08 13.52
N GLN A 109 13.11 27.39 14.61
CA GLN A 109 14.28 26.50 14.68
C GLN A 109 14.16 25.33 13.69
N VAL A 110 12.97 24.73 13.58
CA VAL A 110 12.70 23.65 12.62
C VAL A 110 12.85 24.17 11.20
N ALA A 111 12.32 25.36 10.89
CA ALA A 111 12.45 25.96 9.58
C ALA A 111 13.91 26.25 9.20
N GLU A 112 14.73 26.74 10.13
CA GLU A 112 16.17 26.93 9.93
C GLU A 112 16.89 25.60 9.67
N PHE A 113 16.54 24.54 10.42
CA PHE A 113 17.07 23.20 10.21
C PHE A 113 16.71 22.65 8.82
N LEU A 114 15.46 22.84 8.38
CA LEU A 114 14.98 22.41 7.07
C LEU A 114 15.64 23.21 5.94
N ALA A 115 15.87 24.50 6.13
CA ALA A 115 16.59 25.35 5.19
C ALA A 115 18.04 24.93 4.98
N ALA A 116 18.64 24.26 5.98
CA ALA A 116 20.00 23.73 5.92
C ALA A 116 20.08 22.29 5.38
N GLN A 117 18.95 21.64 5.07
CA GLN A 117 18.97 20.28 4.53
C GLN A 117 19.56 20.24 3.11
N PRO A 118 20.30 19.17 2.79
CA PRO A 118 20.89 19.02 1.45
C PRO A 118 19.81 18.73 0.39
N PRO A 119 20.10 18.92 -0.91
CA PRO A 119 19.14 18.68 -2.00
C PRO A 119 18.49 17.29 -1.95
N GLU A 120 19.26 16.26 -1.62
CA GLU A 120 18.89 14.86 -1.53
C GLU A 120 17.78 14.60 -0.51
N PHE A 121 17.70 15.40 0.56
CA PHE A 121 16.57 15.39 1.50
C PHE A 121 15.26 15.80 0.83
N TRP A 122 15.31 16.81 -0.03
CA TRP A 122 14.15 17.32 -0.77
C TRP A 122 13.79 16.44 -1.96
N ILE A 123 14.78 15.87 -2.64
CA ILE A 123 14.59 14.89 -3.72
C ILE A 123 13.87 13.64 -3.18
N ALA A 124 14.26 13.14 -2.00
CA ALA A 124 13.57 12.00 -1.36
C ALA A 124 12.09 12.30 -1.07
N ARG A 125 11.76 13.52 -0.64
CA ARG A 125 10.36 13.95 -0.43
C ARG A 125 9.59 14.13 -1.72
N ALA A 126 10.22 14.75 -2.73
CA ALA A 126 9.63 14.84 -4.06
C ALA A 126 9.32 13.44 -4.63
N ARG A 127 10.23 12.48 -4.44
CA ARG A 127 10.03 11.08 -4.83
C ARG A 127 8.79 10.48 -4.16
N ARG A 128 8.65 10.59 -2.83
CA ARG A 128 7.44 10.11 -2.13
C ARG A 128 6.16 10.76 -2.60
N GLN A 129 6.20 12.06 -2.93
CA GLN A 129 5.02 12.73 -3.48
C GLN A 129 4.67 12.21 -4.90
N ILE A 130 5.67 11.83 -5.71
CA ILE A 130 5.46 11.21 -7.02
C ILE A 130 4.88 9.80 -6.88
N GLU A 131 5.37 9.00 -5.93
CA GLU A 131 4.88 7.63 -5.65
C GLU A 131 3.37 7.61 -5.34
N LEU A 132 2.83 8.66 -4.69
CA LEU A 132 1.38 8.80 -4.48
C LEU A 132 0.55 8.85 -5.79
N THR A 133 1.17 8.97 -6.96
CA THR A 133 0.48 8.91 -8.25
C THR A 133 0.34 7.48 -8.81
N GLU A 134 1.13 6.52 -8.29
CA GLU A 134 1.29 5.20 -8.88
C GLU A 134 0.01 4.37 -8.85
N TYR A 135 -0.68 4.30 -7.70
CA TYR A 135 -1.95 3.57 -7.57
C TYR A 135 -2.94 3.96 -8.67
N ARG A 136 -3.20 5.27 -8.84
CA ARG A 136 -4.13 5.78 -9.86
C ARG A 136 -3.66 5.43 -11.28
N LEU A 137 -2.36 5.54 -11.56
CA LEU A 137 -1.80 5.34 -12.90
C LEU A 137 -1.78 3.85 -13.31
N THR A 138 -1.52 2.97 -12.35
CA THR A 138 -1.54 1.52 -12.53
C THR A 138 -2.97 0.98 -12.63
N PHE A 139 -3.89 1.48 -11.82
CA PHE A 139 -5.29 0.99 -11.78
C PHE A 139 -6.27 1.88 -12.57
N ARG A 140 -5.74 2.65 -13.51
CA ARG A 140 -6.47 3.66 -14.31
C ARG A 140 -7.69 3.10 -15.04
N ASN A 141 -7.64 1.84 -15.45
CA ASN A 141 -8.73 1.10 -16.10
C ASN A 141 -9.95 0.84 -15.20
N PHE A 142 -9.83 0.99 -13.89
CA PHE A 142 -10.97 0.92 -12.96
C PHE A 142 -11.65 2.28 -12.76
N ILE A 143 -10.99 3.35 -13.16
CA ILE A 143 -11.48 4.73 -13.04
C ILE A 143 -12.16 5.17 -14.34
N TYR A 144 -11.60 4.77 -15.47
CA TYR A 144 -12.07 5.15 -16.79
C TYR A 144 -12.53 3.93 -17.60
N ASP A 145 -13.72 4.03 -18.21
CA ASP A 145 -14.31 2.93 -18.99
C ASP A 145 -13.56 2.62 -20.31
N ASP A 146 -12.81 3.57 -20.85
CA ASP A 146 -12.23 3.53 -22.21
C ASP A 146 -10.70 3.73 -22.24
N LYS A 147 -10.04 3.61 -21.08
CA LYS A 147 -8.60 3.80 -20.95
C LYS A 147 -7.92 2.61 -20.27
N GLY A 148 -6.66 2.40 -20.60
CA GLY A 148 -5.78 1.43 -19.96
C GLY A 148 -4.81 2.08 -18.98
N GLN A 149 -3.77 1.32 -18.63
CA GLN A 149 -2.78 1.73 -17.64
C GLN A 149 -1.75 2.72 -18.23
N LEU A 150 -1.26 3.64 -17.39
CA LEU A 150 -0.16 4.55 -17.73
C LEU A 150 0.84 4.60 -16.55
N PRO A 151 1.42 3.45 -16.15
CA PRO A 151 2.29 3.39 -14.98
C PRO A 151 3.51 4.28 -15.15
N LEU A 152 4.08 4.72 -14.04
CA LEU A 152 5.39 5.36 -14.06
C LEU A 152 6.45 4.33 -14.50
N PRO A 153 7.50 4.73 -15.25
CA PRO A 153 8.67 3.88 -15.46
C PRO A 153 9.34 3.56 -14.12
N PRO A 154 10.19 2.52 -14.02
CA PRO A 154 10.86 2.18 -12.77
C PRO A 154 11.65 3.37 -12.15
N PRO A 155 11.70 3.50 -10.81
CA PRO A 155 12.21 4.68 -10.10
C PRO A 155 13.64 5.13 -10.44
N GLN A 156 14.46 4.21 -10.93
CA GLN A 156 15.83 4.45 -11.39
C GLN A 156 15.93 5.29 -12.68
N LEU A 157 14.83 5.43 -13.42
CA LEU A 157 14.73 6.30 -14.60
C LEU A 157 14.23 7.71 -14.26
N TRP A 158 13.87 7.96 -13.00
CA TRP A 158 13.28 9.23 -12.59
C TRP A 158 14.35 10.31 -12.45
N GLN A 159 14.17 11.40 -13.18
CA GLN A 159 14.93 12.63 -13.01
C GLN A 159 14.09 13.61 -12.20
N ILE A 160 14.57 13.98 -11.01
CA ILE A 160 13.91 14.91 -10.11
C ILE A 160 14.86 16.08 -9.88
N ASP A 161 14.51 17.23 -10.45
CA ASP A 161 15.29 18.47 -10.36
C ASP A 161 14.62 19.45 -9.42
N LEU A 162 15.38 20.00 -8.48
CA LEU A 162 14.90 21.09 -7.62
C LEU A 162 14.95 22.41 -8.40
N VAL A 163 13.84 23.15 -8.40
CA VAL A 163 13.69 24.36 -9.24
C VAL A 163 14.16 25.62 -8.52
N ALA A 164 14.28 25.58 -7.20
CA ALA A 164 14.74 26.70 -6.38
C ALA A 164 16.13 26.43 -5.78
N ASP A 165 16.92 27.50 -5.61
CA ASP A 165 18.24 27.43 -4.97
C ASP A 165 18.16 27.08 -3.47
N ALA A 166 16.99 27.30 -2.86
CA ALA A 166 16.74 27.07 -1.44
C ALA A 166 15.25 26.80 -1.18
N PRO A 167 14.89 26.01 -0.14
CA PRO A 167 13.50 25.79 0.22
C PRO A 167 12.86 27.08 0.77
N GLN A 168 11.56 27.18 0.65
CA GLN A 168 10.78 28.37 1.00
C GLN A 168 9.79 28.07 2.10
N ARG A 169 9.76 28.91 3.15
CA ARG A 169 8.68 28.86 4.14
C ARG A 169 7.45 29.58 3.60
N ILE A 170 6.33 28.88 3.50
CA ILE A 170 5.09 29.38 2.93
C ILE A 170 3.90 29.11 3.85
N THR A 171 2.78 29.76 3.57
CA THR A 171 1.48 29.39 4.10
C THR A 171 0.62 28.81 2.98
N LEU A 172 0.12 27.59 3.16
CA LEU A 172 -0.76 26.90 2.21
C LEU A 172 -1.95 26.34 2.97
N ASP A 173 -3.18 26.65 2.56
CA ASP A 173 -4.41 26.23 3.25
C ASP A 173 -4.45 26.54 4.77
N ASN A 174 -3.78 27.62 5.19
CA ASN A 174 -3.56 28.05 6.59
C ASN A 174 -2.54 27.22 7.37
N HIS A 175 -1.82 26.32 6.71
CA HIS A 175 -0.71 25.56 7.29
C HIS A 175 0.64 26.26 7.06
N ASP A 176 1.53 26.14 8.03
CA ASP A 176 2.91 26.66 7.98
C ASP A 176 3.85 25.55 7.49
N LEU A 177 4.49 25.73 6.34
CA LEU A 177 5.33 24.70 5.71
C LEU A 177 6.67 25.27 5.26
N VAL A 178 7.68 24.42 5.19
CA VAL A 178 8.88 24.65 4.37
C VAL A 178 8.79 23.74 3.14
N VAL A 179 8.74 24.31 1.94
CA VAL A 179 8.56 23.58 0.68
C VAL A 179 9.74 23.75 -0.26
N MET A 180 9.95 22.76 -1.11
CA MET A 180 10.87 22.80 -2.23
C MET A 180 10.12 22.51 -3.54
N PRO A 181 10.04 23.48 -4.47
CA PRO A 181 9.53 23.23 -5.81
C PRO A 181 10.46 22.30 -6.59
N TYR A 182 9.89 21.36 -7.34
CA TYR A 182 10.64 20.41 -8.15
C TYR A 182 9.95 20.13 -9.49
N THR A 183 10.72 19.61 -10.43
CA THR A 183 10.23 19.00 -11.67
C THR A 183 10.65 17.54 -11.71
N PHE A 184 9.74 16.70 -12.18
CA PHE A 184 9.96 15.29 -12.48
C PHE A 184 9.95 15.10 -14.00
N THR A 185 10.90 14.33 -14.51
CA THR A 185 10.92 13.84 -15.89
C THR A 185 11.30 12.37 -15.93
N SER A 186 10.66 11.60 -16.81
CA SER A 186 11.03 10.22 -17.13
C SER A 186 10.59 9.88 -18.55
N VAL A 187 10.99 8.71 -19.04
CA VAL A 187 10.57 8.20 -20.35
C VAL A 187 10.14 6.75 -20.24
N LEU A 188 8.88 6.52 -20.56
CA LEU A 188 8.25 5.21 -20.65
C LEU A 188 8.52 4.63 -22.05
N LEU A 189 9.16 3.46 -22.08
CA LEU A 189 9.40 2.66 -23.28
C LEU A 189 8.50 1.44 -23.22
N THR A 190 7.69 1.22 -24.25
CA THR A 190 6.71 0.12 -24.35
C THR A 190 6.59 -0.38 -25.79
N ASP A 191 5.70 -1.33 -26.06
CA ASP A 191 5.43 -1.80 -27.42
C ASP A 191 4.80 -0.69 -28.28
N ALA A 192 4.77 -0.91 -29.60
CA ALA A 192 4.36 0.13 -30.52
C ALA A 192 2.86 0.50 -30.43
N ASN A 193 2.00 -0.44 -30.03
CA ASN A 193 0.55 -0.37 -30.17
C ASN A 193 -0.16 0.05 -28.88
N SER A 194 0.25 -0.49 -27.73
CA SER A 194 -0.48 -0.28 -26.47
C SER A 194 -0.65 1.18 -26.02
N PRO A 195 0.17 2.17 -26.42
CA PRO A 195 -0.11 3.56 -26.06
C PRO A 195 -1.44 4.09 -26.59
N ALA A 196 -1.85 3.72 -27.80
CA ALA A 196 -3.13 4.14 -28.37
C ALA A 196 -4.33 3.46 -27.67
N GLU A 197 -4.11 2.25 -27.15
CA GLU A 197 -5.10 1.48 -26.40
C GLU A 197 -5.22 1.99 -24.96
N ALA A 198 -4.09 2.31 -24.32
CA ALA A 198 -4.03 2.85 -22.97
C ALA A 198 -4.62 4.28 -22.92
N GLU A 199 -4.31 5.08 -23.94
CA GLU A 199 -4.77 6.47 -24.04
C GLU A 199 -4.91 6.87 -25.52
N PRO A 200 -6.14 7.06 -26.04
CA PRO A 200 -6.37 7.46 -27.43
C PRO A 200 -5.64 8.76 -27.83
N ALA A 201 -5.40 9.67 -26.87
CA ALA A 201 -4.63 10.89 -27.11
C ALA A 201 -3.14 10.64 -27.45
N LEU A 202 -2.59 9.46 -27.12
CA LEU A 202 -1.21 9.04 -27.40
C LEU A 202 -1.07 8.19 -28.67
N ALA A 203 -2.13 8.08 -29.47
CA ALA A 203 -2.13 7.31 -30.72
C ALA A 203 -1.17 7.88 -31.78
N GLU A 204 -1.01 9.21 -31.81
CA GLU A 204 -0.18 9.92 -32.77
C GLU A 204 1.04 10.54 -32.09
N ILE A 205 2.15 10.65 -32.82
CA ILE A 205 3.36 11.34 -32.35
C ILE A 205 3.04 12.82 -32.06
N GLY A 206 3.48 13.31 -30.90
CA GLY A 206 3.16 14.63 -30.37
C GLY A 206 1.81 14.69 -29.65
N GLY A 207 1.05 13.58 -29.63
CA GLY A 207 -0.15 13.44 -28.81
C GLY A 207 0.17 13.58 -27.32
N THR A 208 -0.73 14.20 -26.56
CA THR A 208 -0.51 14.50 -25.14
C THR A 208 -1.73 14.16 -24.31
N TRP A 209 -1.50 13.61 -23.13
CA TRP A 209 -2.49 13.45 -22.07
C TRP A 209 -2.02 14.09 -20.78
N VAL A 210 -2.94 14.68 -20.02
CA VAL A 210 -2.67 15.34 -18.74
C VAL A 210 -3.52 14.65 -17.68
N GLU A 211 -2.88 13.86 -16.81
CA GLU A 211 -3.55 13.19 -15.69
C GLU A 211 -3.47 14.08 -14.44
N PRO A 212 -4.60 14.61 -13.93
CA PRO A 212 -4.60 15.52 -12.78
C PRO A 212 -4.43 14.77 -11.45
N PHE A 213 -3.74 15.42 -10.51
CA PHE A 213 -3.55 14.93 -9.15
C PHE A 213 -3.75 16.04 -8.12
N LEU A 214 -4.33 15.65 -7.00
CA LEU A 214 -4.38 16.43 -5.77
C LEU A 214 -3.49 15.69 -4.77
N LEU A 215 -2.39 16.30 -4.35
CA LEU A 215 -1.38 15.64 -3.51
C LEU A 215 -1.19 16.40 -2.19
N PRO A 216 -0.85 15.72 -1.08
CA PRO A 216 -0.45 16.40 0.14
C PRO A 216 0.86 17.18 -0.09
N ALA A 217 0.94 18.40 0.46
CA ALA A 217 2.14 19.23 0.36
C ALA A 217 3.33 18.59 1.09
N ASP A 218 3.10 18.00 2.25
CA ASP A 218 4.05 17.10 2.92
C ASP A 218 3.57 15.65 2.75
N PRO A 219 4.27 14.83 1.94
CA PRO A 219 3.86 13.46 1.62
C PRO A 219 4.15 12.45 2.73
N ASP A 220 4.95 12.81 3.75
CA ASP A 220 5.20 11.93 4.88
C ASP A 220 3.95 11.86 5.79
N PHE A 221 3.82 10.77 6.55
CA PHE A 221 2.80 10.61 7.60
C PHE A 221 1.34 10.78 7.16
N LEU A 222 1.04 10.39 5.93
CA LEU A 222 -0.30 10.49 5.35
C LEU A 222 -1.35 9.86 6.27
N LEU A 223 -1.18 8.59 6.67
CA LEU A 223 -2.12 7.89 7.55
C LEU A 223 -2.27 8.56 8.92
N GLN A 224 -1.17 9.05 9.49
CA GLN A 224 -1.16 9.73 10.79
C GLN A 224 -1.94 11.05 10.75
N ARG A 225 -1.89 11.77 9.63
CA ARG A 225 -2.51 13.09 9.45
C ARG A 225 -3.96 12.98 8.98
N THR A 226 -4.22 12.18 7.96
CA THR A 226 -5.55 12.08 7.35
C THR A 226 -6.42 11.00 7.99
N GLY A 227 -5.84 10.15 8.84
CA GLY A 227 -6.47 8.87 9.17
C GLY A 227 -6.73 8.07 7.90
N ASN A 228 -7.82 7.31 7.88
CA ASN A 228 -8.20 6.48 6.73
C ASN A 228 -8.85 7.25 5.56
N ALA A 229 -8.82 8.59 5.55
CA ALA A 229 -9.57 9.40 4.57
C ALA A 229 -9.10 9.24 3.12
N CYS A 230 -7.81 8.96 2.93
CA CYS A 230 -7.16 8.87 1.62
C CYS A 230 -6.78 7.45 1.20
N VAL A 231 -7.19 6.44 1.97
CA VAL A 231 -6.82 5.04 1.76
C VAL A 231 -7.94 4.36 0.98
N ASN A 232 -7.60 3.80 -0.18
CA ASN A 232 -8.50 2.98 -0.98
C ASN A 232 -8.25 1.49 -0.76
N GLU A 233 -8.97 0.90 0.18
CA GLU A 233 -8.96 -0.53 0.50
C GLU A 233 -9.78 -1.38 -0.50
N GLY A 234 -10.31 -0.78 -1.57
CA GLY A 234 -11.13 -1.47 -2.56
C GLY A 234 -10.36 -2.59 -3.23
N GLY A 235 -10.89 -3.82 -3.17
CA GLY A 235 -10.22 -5.01 -3.72
C GLY A 235 -9.22 -5.68 -2.76
N PHE A 236 -8.76 -5.00 -1.71
CA PHE A 236 -7.82 -5.55 -0.73
C PHE A 236 -8.53 -6.24 0.45
N PRO A 237 -7.91 -7.23 1.11
CA PRO A 237 -8.38 -7.74 2.40
C PRO A 237 -8.50 -6.62 3.45
N PRO A 238 -9.48 -6.68 4.38
CA PRO A 238 -9.51 -5.77 5.53
C PRO A 238 -8.18 -5.82 6.32
N ASN A 239 -7.78 -4.70 6.90
CA ASN A 239 -6.52 -4.54 7.66
C ASN A 239 -5.23 -4.78 6.84
N SER A 240 -5.24 -4.46 5.54
CA SER A 240 -4.09 -4.61 4.63
C SER A 240 -3.23 -3.36 4.46
N PHE A 241 -3.32 -2.39 5.36
CA PHE A 241 -2.52 -1.19 5.29
C PHE A 241 -1.96 -0.82 6.67
N ASP A 242 -0.83 -0.14 6.65
CA ASP A 242 -0.24 0.55 7.78
C ASP A 242 0.39 1.89 7.34
N ALA A 243 1.06 2.57 8.26
CA ALA A 243 1.65 3.87 7.97
C ALA A 243 2.79 3.84 6.94
N GLU A 244 3.42 2.69 6.70
CA GLU A 244 4.62 2.55 5.89
C GLU A 244 4.31 2.07 4.45
N ASN A 245 3.11 1.51 4.21
CA ASN A 245 2.63 1.13 2.86
C ASN A 245 1.45 1.97 2.34
N VAL A 246 0.92 2.92 3.11
CA VAL A 246 -0.30 3.67 2.73
C VAL A 246 -0.21 4.44 1.40
N ARG A 247 1.00 4.70 0.90
CA ARG A 247 1.21 5.32 -0.42
C ARG A 247 0.61 4.47 -1.56
N GLU A 248 0.63 3.15 -1.42
CA GLU A 248 0.09 2.19 -2.42
C GLU A 248 -1.44 2.20 -2.46
N PHE A 249 -2.07 2.86 -1.49
CA PHE A 249 -3.52 2.97 -1.36
C PHE A 249 -4.01 4.40 -1.62
N TYR A 250 -3.13 5.32 -2.00
CA TYR A 250 -3.49 6.73 -2.09
C TYR A 250 -4.51 6.98 -3.20
N ASP A 251 -5.68 7.45 -2.80
CA ASP A 251 -6.72 7.88 -3.73
C ASP A 251 -7.40 9.16 -3.21
N PHE A 252 -7.14 10.25 -3.92
CA PHE A 252 -7.69 11.55 -3.58
C PHE A 252 -9.20 11.66 -3.86
N GLU A 253 -9.81 10.71 -4.57
CA GLU A 253 -11.25 10.67 -4.85
C GLU A 253 -12.05 9.97 -3.73
N CYS A 254 -11.37 9.40 -2.73
CA CYS A 254 -12.05 8.76 -1.61
C CYS A 254 -12.94 9.71 -0.79
N THR A 255 -14.15 9.24 -0.48
CA THR A 255 -15.16 9.91 0.34
C THR A 255 -15.68 8.98 1.43
N PRO A 256 -16.24 9.50 2.54
CA PRO A 256 -16.73 8.67 3.65
C PRO A 256 -17.82 7.65 3.28
N ASP A 257 -18.54 7.88 2.19
CA ASP A 257 -19.60 7.01 1.66
C ASP A 257 -19.09 5.95 0.66
N SER A 258 -17.84 6.05 0.20
CA SER A 258 -17.15 5.04 -0.63
C SER A 258 -16.86 3.78 0.19
N THR A 259 -17.89 2.97 0.41
CA THR A 259 -17.84 1.79 1.28
C THR A 259 -18.25 0.51 0.55
N GLY A 260 -17.93 -0.63 1.15
CA GLY A 260 -18.20 -1.95 0.58
C GLY A 260 -16.94 -2.60 0.00
N PRO A 261 -17.04 -3.81 -0.57
CA PRO A 261 -15.87 -4.59 -1.01
C PRO A 261 -15.00 -3.91 -2.08
N ALA A 262 -15.59 -3.03 -2.88
CA ALA A 262 -14.92 -2.25 -3.91
C ALA A 262 -14.86 -0.74 -3.59
N GLY A 263 -15.27 -0.35 -2.38
CA GLY A 263 -15.19 1.04 -1.93
C GLY A 263 -13.90 1.30 -1.16
N CYS A 264 -13.49 2.56 -1.07
CA CYS A 264 -12.28 2.98 -0.38
C CYS A 264 -12.17 2.46 1.06
N HIS A 265 -13.27 2.43 1.81
CA HIS A 265 -13.21 2.20 3.25
C HIS A 265 -13.89 0.88 3.62
N ARG A 266 -13.06 -0.11 3.96
CA ARG A 266 -13.49 -1.44 4.41
C ARG A 266 -13.29 -1.62 5.92
N THR A 267 -12.14 -1.21 6.43
CA THR A 267 -11.76 -1.46 7.82
C THR A 267 -12.21 -0.32 8.73
N ILE A 268 -11.86 0.92 8.39
CA ILE A 268 -12.16 2.10 9.20
C ILE A 268 -12.84 3.15 8.32
N ARG A 269 -14.04 3.58 8.69
CA ARG A 269 -14.72 4.66 7.97
C ARG A 269 -14.22 6.03 8.46
N PRO A 270 -13.65 6.89 7.60
CA PRO A 270 -13.27 8.25 7.96
C PRO A 270 -14.51 9.17 8.03
N ASN A 271 -14.34 10.34 8.66
CA ASN A 271 -15.40 11.36 8.72
C ASN A 271 -15.30 12.41 7.60
N LEU A 272 -14.17 12.48 6.91
CA LEU A 272 -13.85 13.49 5.90
C LEU A 272 -13.52 12.80 4.57
N ALA A 273 -13.76 13.48 3.45
CA ALA A 273 -13.19 13.08 2.17
C ALA A 273 -11.68 13.31 2.16
N CYS A 274 -10.93 12.58 1.33
CA CYS A 274 -9.47 12.71 1.27
C CYS A 274 -9.03 14.16 1.05
N THR A 275 -9.60 14.84 0.04
CA THR A 275 -9.23 16.23 -0.27
C THR A 275 -9.53 17.22 0.86
N GLU A 276 -10.57 16.96 1.66
CA GLU A 276 -10.87 17.77 2.84
C GLU A 276 -9.89 17.50 3.96
N ALA A 277 -9.59 16.22 4.23
CA ALA A 277 -8.60 15.82 5.21
C ALA A 277 -7.21 16.40 4.90
N VAL A 278 -6.74 16.30 3.65
CA VAL A 278 -5.45 16.84 3.21
C VAL A 278 -5.38 18.36 3.41
N ARG A 279 -6.40 19.11 2.97
CA ARG A 279 -6.43 20.58 3.15
C ARG A 279 -6.44 21.02 4.61
N LEU A 280 -7.02 20.22 5.51
CA LEU A 280 -7.13 20.52 6.94
C LEU A 280 -5.91 20.09 7.77
N THR A 281 -5.04 19.23 7.23
CA THR A 281 -3.99 18.57 8.01
C THR A 281 -2.58 18.80 7.48
N THR A 282 -2.39 19.09 6.19
CA THR A 282 -1.06 19.27 5.58
C THR A 282 -1.02 20.38 4.53
N GLY A 283 -2.16 20.67 3.89
CA GLY A 283 -2.24 21.56 2.74
C GLY A 283 -2.13 20.78 1.42
N MET A 284 -2.85 21.23 0.40
CA MET A 284 -3.03 20.48 -0.84
C MET A 284 -2.31 21.15 -2.02
N VAL A 285 -1.62 20.34 -2.82
CA VAL A 285 -0.96 20.76 -4.05
C VAL A 285 -1.72 20.18 -5.24
N GLU A 286 -2.17 21.05 -6.14
CA GLU A 286 -2.73 20.64 -7.42
C GLU A 286 -1.58 20.49 -8.44
N THR A 287 -1.47 19.32 -9.07
CA THR A 287 -0.47 19.04 -10.10
C THR A 287 -1.02 18.08 -11.15
N ALA A 288 -0.20 17.72 -12.12
CA ALA A 288 -0.55 16.72 -13.13
C ALA A 288 0.69 16.03 -13.70
N VAL A 289 0.57 14.74 -13.99
CA VAL A 289 1.54 14.01 -14.81
C VAL A 289 1.13 14.18 -16.27
N VAL A 290 2.02 14.78 -17.06
CA VAL A 290 1.84 15.00 -18.49
C VAL A 290 2.56 13.90 -19.26
N PHE A 291 1.82 13.20 -20.11
CA PHE A 291 2.31 12.15 -21.00
C PHE A 291 2.36 12.68 -22.43
N GLU A 292 3.52 12.62 -23.09
CA GLU A 292 3.69 13.05 -24.48
C GLU A 292 4.24 11.91 -25.33
N ARG A 293 3.55 11.54 -26.42
CA ARG A 293 4.03 10.55 -27.37
C ARG A 293 5.21 11.11 -28.18
N LEU A 294 6.40 10.55 -27.99
CA LEU A 294 7.60 11.01 -28.70
C LEU A 294 7.77 10.33 -30.06
N PRO A 295 8.48 10.98 -31.01
CA PRO A 295 9.06 10.28 -32.15
C PRO A 295 9.99 9.16 -31.68
N TRP A 296 10.04 8.05 -32.41
CA TRP A 296 10.98 6.97 -32.10
C TRP A 296 12.44 7.45 -32.23
N ASP A 297 13.22 7.23 -31.19
CA ASP A 297 14.66 7.52 -31.15
C ASP A 297 15.39 6.29 -30.56
N ASN A 298 16.28 5.68 -31.36
CA ASN A 298 16.99 4.48 -30.95
C ASN A 298 17.96 4.72 -29.79
N ALA A 299 18.58 5.91 -29.71
CA ALA A 299 19.52 6.22 -28.65
C ALA A 299 18.78 6.36 -27.32
N LEU A 300 17.68 7.11 -27.31
CA LEU A 300 16.82 7.27 -26.13
C LEU A 300 16.21 5.93 -25.72
N ALA A 301 15.67 5.15 -26.66
CA ALA A 301 15.16 3.81 -26.36
C ALA A 301 16.23 2.91 -25.73
N ASN A 302 17.47 2.96 -26.22
CA ASN A 302 18.57 2.19 -25.62
C ASN A 302 18.97 2.68 -24.23
N GLU A 303 18.87 3.97 -23.96
CA GLU A 303 19.19 4.57 -22.66
C GLU A 303 18.18 4.17 -21.58
N VAL A 304 16.89 4.15 -21.93
CA VAL A 304 15.80 3.94 -20.95
C VAL A 304 15.35 2.49 -20.84
N ARG A 305 15.94 1.59 -21.65
CA ARG A 305 15.59 0.17 -21.68
C ARG A 305 16.13 -0.54 -20.44
N ILE A 306 15.23 -1.01 -19.60
CA ILE A 306 15.54 -1.79 -18.39
C ILE A 306 14.54 -2.93 -18.21
N GLY A 307 14.86 -3.84 -17.30
CA GLY A 307 14.11 -5.09 -17.08
C GLY A 307 14.66 -6.23 -17.94
N PRO A 308 14.98 -7.39 -17.34
CA PRO A 308 15.51 -8.52 -18.08
C PRO A 308 14.42 -9.16 -18.95
N VAL A 309 14.85 -9.77 -20.06
CA VAL A 309 14.02 -10.63 -20.90
C VAL A 309 14.72 -11.98 -20.99
N THR A 310 14.22 -12.97 -20.27
CA THR A 310 14.85 -14.29 -20.11
C THR A 310 14.21 -15.34 -21.03
N ALA A 311 12.93 -15.17 -21.38
CA ALA A 311 12.19 -16.07 -22.25
C ALA A 311 11.45 -15.38 -23.41
N THR A 312 11.82 -15.70 -24.65
CA THR A 312 11.10 -15.23 -25.84
C THR A 312 9.97 -16.19 -26.22
N GLY A 313 8.76 -15.66 -26.44
CA GLY A 313 7.57 -16.44 -26.80
C GLY A 313 6.87 -17.16 -25.64
N ALA A 314 7.29 -16.92 -24.39
CA ALA A 314 6.78 -17.57 -23.20
C ALA A 314 6.74 -16.61 -22.01
N ALA A 315 6.00 -16.99 -20.96
CA ALA A 315 6.09 -16.39 -19.62
C ALA A 315 7.27 -17.00 -18.85
N ASP A 316 7.84 -16.24 -17.94
CA ASP A 316 8.96 -16.64 -17.07
C ASP A 316 8.92 -15.75 -15.83
N LEU A 317 8.87 -16.34 -14.64
CA LEU A 317 8.71 -15.60 -13.39
C LEU A 317 10.06 -15.46 -12.69
N MET A 318 10.27 -14.30 -12.09
CA MET A 318 11.47 -14.01 -11.32
C MET A 318 11.08 -13.39 -9.98
N VAL A 319 11.58 -13.95 -8.90
CA VAL A 319 11.49 -13.30 -7.58
C VAL A 319 12.41 -12.09 -7.56
N VAL A 320 11.90 -10.96 -7.10
CA VAL A 320 12.70 -9.72 -6.93
C VAL A 320 13.36 -9.74 -5.55
N GLU A 321 14.67 -10.00 -5.49
CA GLU A 321 15.42 -10.10 -4.23
C GLU A 321 15.47 -8.77 -3.46
N ASP A 322 15.63 -7.65 -4.17
CA ASP A 322 15.79 -6.33 -3.57
C ASP A 322 14.56 -5.91 -2.74
N ASP A 323 13.36 -6.38 -3.09
CA ASP A 323 12.12 -6.04 -2.39
C ASP A 323 12.05 -6.67 -1.00
N LEU A 324 12.72 -7.83 -0.78
CA LEU A 324 12.86 -8.41 0.56
C LEU A 324 13.58 -7.47 1.54
N ALA A 325 14.33 -6.48 1.04
CA ALA A 325 14.99 -5.49 1.88
C ALA A 325 14.00 -4.53 2.54
N ASN A 326 12.80 -4.33 1.96
CA ASN A 326 11.70 -3.68 2.64
C ASN A 326 11.03 -4.69 3.59
N ASN A 327 11.67 -4.94 4.72
CA ASN A 327 11.13 -5.75 5.79
C ASN A 327 11.11 -4.99 7.12
N ARG A 328 10.13 -5.33 7.97
CA ARG A 328 9.96 -4.72 9.27
C ARG A 328 9.31 -5.68 10.26
N ILE A 329 9.72 -5.58 11.51
CA ILE A 329 9.08 -6.31 12.61
C ILE A 329 8.01 -5.45 13.22
N ILE A 330 6.80 -5.98 13.36
CA ILE A 330 5.68 -5.33 14.02
C ILE A 330 5.17 -6.16 15.20
N TYR A 331 4.46 -5.49 16.10
CA TYR A 331 3.53 -6.16 17.02
C TYR A 331 2.13 -5.96 16.48
N ARG A 332 1.37 -7.04 16.34
CA ARG A 332 -0.02 -7.01 15.92
C ARG A 332 -0.86 -7.86 16.85
N TYR A 333 -1.99 -7.32 17.30
CA TYR A 333 -2.96 -8.10 18.05
C TYR A 333 -3.85 -8.86 17.05
N ILE A 334 -3.94 -10.17 17.23
CA ILE A 334 -4.77 -11.08 16.44
C ILE A 334 -5.98 -11.48 17.28
N ASP A 335 -7.17 -11.15 16.81
CA ASP A 335 -8.42 -11.58 17.45
C ASP A 335 -8.71 -13.07 17.22
N ASP A 336 -9.52 -13.69 18.08
CA ASP A 336 -9.94 -15.09 17.94
C ASP A 336 -10.75 -15.33 16.64
N GLU A 337 -11.37 -14.28 16.09
CA GLU A 337 -12.11 -14.31 14.82
C GLU A 337 -11.30 -13.72 13.64
N SER A 338 -9.99 -13.51 13.79
CA SER A 338 -9.14 -12.90 12.76
C SER A 338 -8.94 -13.80 11.55
N CYS A 339 -9.02 -13.22 10.35
CA CYS A 339 -8.77 -13.92 9.08
C CYS A 339 -7.37 -14.53 9.00
N ALA A 340 -6.36 -13.78 9.46
CA ALA A 340 -5.00 -14.30 9.61
C ALA A 340 -4.89 -15.59 10.45
N LEU A 341 -5.79 -15.81 11.42
CA LEU A 341 -5.84 -17.04 12.22
C LEU A 341 -6.54 -18.16 11.44
N GLU A 342 -7.67 -17.89 10.80
CA GLU A 342 -8.40 -18.83 9.94
C GLU A 342 -7.52 -19.35 8.80
N GLU A 343 -6.70 -18.48 8.21
CA GLU A 343 -5.78 -18.80 7.12
C GLU A 343 -4.47 -19.46 7.58
N GLY A 344 -4.26 -19.62 8.88
CA GLY A 344 -3.04 -20.18 9.43
C GLY A 344 -1.79 -19.31 9.20
N ALA A 345 -1.95 -18.01 8.97
CA ALA A 345 -0.86 -17.06 8.79
C ALA A 345 -0.16 -16.67 10.11
N VAL A 346 -0.73 -17.08 11.25
CA VAL A 346 -0.16 -16.92 12.59
C VAL A 346 -0.37 -18.17 13.44
N GLY A 347 0.49 -18.38 14.43
CA GLY A 347 0.46 -19.55 15.31
C GLY A 347 -0.65 -19.53 16.38
N GLY A 348 -1.35 -18.41 16.55
CA GLY A 348 -2.43 -18.26 17.52
C GLY A 348 -2.96 -16.83 17.61
N SER A 349 -4.04 -16.63 18.38
CA SER A 349 -4.57 -15.31 18.73
C SER A 349 -3.74 -14.61 19.82
N GLY A 350 -4.08 -13.36 20.14
CA GLY A 350 -3.36 -12.51 21.07
C GLY A 350 -2.28 -11.66 20.39
N TRP A 351 -1.34 -11.14 21.17
CA TRP A 351 -0.22 -10.38 20.62
C TRP A 351 0.76 -11.28 19.88
N ARG A 352 0.97 -10.99 18.60
CA ARG A 352 1.96 -11.65 17.75
C ARG A 352 3.07 -10.68 17.37
N ARG A 353 4.28 -11.20 17.27
CA ARG A 353 5.44 -10.49 16.72
C ARG A 353 5.68 -11.02 15.31
N LEU A 354 5.52 -10.16 14.32
CA LEU A 354 5.46 -10.54 12.92
C LEU A 354 6.59 -9.87 12.14
N LEU A 355 7.32 -10.63 11.33
CA LEU A 355 8.24 -10.11 10.33
C LEU A 355 7.48 -9.93 9.02
N GLN A 356 7.09 -8.68 8.71
CA GLN A 356 6.49 -8.30 7.43
C GLN A 356 7.57 -7.95 6.42
N PHE A 357 7.30 -8.20 5.14
CA PHE A 357 8.22 -7.94 4.03
C PHE A 357 7.48 -7.91 2.70
N ASP A 358 8.01 -7.16 1.74
CA ASP A 358 7.50 -7.19 0.36
C ASP A 358 7.87 -8.53 -0.29
N ALA A 359 6.97 -9.10 -1.08
CA ALA A 359 7.24 -10.27 -1.91
C ALA A 359 6.71 -10.06 -3.32
N THR A 360 7.62 -10.00 -4.27
CA THR A 360 7.30 -9.59 -5.64
C THR A 360 7.73 -10.65 -6.63
N VAL A 361 6.83 -10.97 -7.56
CA VAL A 361 7.08 -11.84 -8.71
C VAL A 361 6.99 -11.02 -10.00
N HIS A 362 8.09 -10.96 -10.74
CA HIS A 362 8.19 -10.26 -12.02
C HIS A 362 8.08 -11.24 -13.19
N ASN A 363 7.15 -11.02 -14.11
CA ASN A 363 7.14 -11.75 -15.38
C ASN A 363 8.19 -11.16 -16.34
N VAL A 364 9.35 -11.80 -16.37
CA VAL A 364 10.52 -11.48 -17.22
C VAL A 364 10.49 -12.20 -18.57
N GLY A 365 9.39 -12.89 -18.87
CA GLY A 365 9.06 -13.41 -20.18
C GLY A 365 8.54 -12.32 -21.13
N THR A 366 8.30 -12.72 -22.38
CA THR A 366 7.72 -11.83 -23.42
C THR A 366 6.26 -12.16 -23.73
N LYS A 367 5.66 -13.08 -22.97
CA LYS A 367 4.23 -13.38 -22.99
C LYS A 367 3.69 -13.26 -21.57
N ALA A 368 2.43 -12.88 -21.49
CA ALA A 368 1.72 -12.88 -20.23
C ALA A 368 1.67 -14.28 -19.63
N LEU A 369 1.80 -14.36 -18.31
CA LEU A 369 1.37 -15.52 -17.55
C LEU A 369 -0.14 -15.47 -17.44
N HIS A 370 -0.83 -16.47 -17.98
CA HIS A 370 -2.28 -16.55 -17.95
C HIS A 370 -2.75 -17.60 -16.96
N ILE A 371 -3.62 -17.23 -16.03
CA ILE A 371 -4.31 -18.17 -15.15
C ILE A 371 -5.76 -18.33 -15.61
N GLY A 372 -6.47 -17.20 -15.78
CA GLY A 372 -7.83 -17.19 -16.32
C GLY A 372 -8.86 -16.56 -15.38
N PRO A 373 -10.16 -16.69 -15.71
CA PRO A 373 -11.23 -16.11 -14.92
C PRO A 373 -11.33 -16.80 -13.55
N VAL A 374 -11.55 -15.99 -12.51
CA VAL A 374 -11.97 -16.49 -11.21
C VAL A 374 -13.46 -16.75 -11.28
N VAL A 375 -13.83 -18.00 -11.57
CA VAL A 375 -15.24 -18.40 -11.57
C VAL A 375 -15.62 -18.85 -10.17
N ALA A 376 -16.69 -18.25 -9.62
CA ALA A 376 -17.13 -18.48 -8.25
C ALA A 376 -17.47 -19.96 -7.92
N GLU A 377 -17.54 -20.77 -8.97
CA GLU A 377 -17.86 -22.19 -9.00
C GLU A 377 -16.76 -22.96 -9.76
N ASP A 378 -15.48 -22.61 -9.61
CA ASP A 378 -14.36 -23.45 -10.10
C ASP A 378 -14.23 -24.76 -9.28
N LEU A 379 -15.35 -25.48 -9.19
CA LEU A 379 -15.50 -26.83 -8.68
C LEU A 379 -14.75 -27.83 -9.59
N GLU A 380 -14.41 -27.42 -10.82
CA GLU A 380 -13.77 -28.29 -11.81
C GLU A 380 -12.27 -28.42 -11.51
N HIS A 381 -11.57 -27.30 -11.27
CA HIS A 381 -10.12 -27.32 -11.05
C HIS A 381 -9.70 -27.14 -9.59
N ASN A 382 -10.57 -26.59 -8.72
CA ASN A 382 -10.31 -26.42 -7.27
C ASN A 382 -9.03 -25.63 -6.93
N VAL A 383 -8.52 -24.78 -7.83
CA VAL A 383 -7.29 -23.97 -7.63
C VAL A 383 -7.55 -22.67 -6.90
N PHE A 384 -8.77 -22.13 -7.04
CA PHE A 384 -9.25 -20.96 -6.33
C PHE A 384 -10.00 -21.35 -5.06
N GLN A 385 -9.59 -20.80 -3.93
CA GLN A 385 -10.25 -21.01 -2.64
C GLN A 385 -10.94 -19.72 -2.20
N TYR A 386 -12.25 -19.77 -2.02
CA TYR A 386 -12.98 -18.61 -1.54
C TYR A 386 -12.64 -18.37 -0.08
N ASN A 387 -12.18 -17.16 0.21
CA ASN A 387 -11.98 -16.72 1.58
C ASN A 387 -13.17 -15.86 2.01
N MET A 388 -13.93 -16.33 3.01
CA MET A 388 -15.12 -15.61 3.49
C MET A 388 -14.77 -14.29 4.18
N CYS A 389 -13.58 -14.24 4.74
CA CYS A 389 -13.04 -13.14 5.52
C CYS A 389 -12.63 -11.97 4.60
N HIS A 390 -12.09 -12.27 3.42
CA HIS A 390 -11.64 -11.26 2.46
C HIS A 390 -12.65 -10.98 1.35
N ASN A 391 -13.64 -11.86 1.20
CA ASN A 391 -14.71 -11.79 0.21
C ASN A 391 -14.17 -11.79 -1.23
N HIS A 392 -13.09 -12.53 -1.46
CA HIS A 392 -12.51 -12.84 -2.77
C HIS A 392 -11.84 -14.22 -2.75
N PHE A 393 -11.43 -14.71 -3.92
CA PHE A 393 -10.79 -16.01 -4.08
C PHE A 393 -9.28 -15.90 -4.03
N HIS A 394 -8.66 -16.71 -3.18
CA HIS A 394 -7.21 -16.89 -3.13
C HIS A 394 -6.75 -17.89 -4.17
N PHE A 395 -5.60 -17.65 -4.80
CA PHE A 395 -4.94 -18.61 -5.65
C PHE A 395 -4.01 -19.49 -4.79
N SER A 396 -4.25 -20.81 -4.85
CA SER A 396 -3.46 -21.79 -4.11
C SER A 396 -2.09 -22.02 -4.77
N ASN A 397 -1.09 -22.44 -4.00
CA ASN A 397 0.22 -22.86 -4.51
C ASN A 397 1.00 -21.78 -5.29
N TYR A 398 0.86 -20.51 -4.87
CA TYR A 398 1.60 -19.38 -5.44
C TYR A 398 3.10 -19.42 -5.10
N GLY A 399 3.43 -19.70 -3.84
CA GLY A 399 4.82 -19.75 -3.38
C GLY A 399 4.94 -20.06 -1.88
N SER A 400 6.14 -19.91 -1.34
CA SER A 400 6.42 -20.14 0.07
C SER A 400 7.47 -19.19 0.63
N PHE A 401 7.35 -18.90 1.91
CA PHE A 401 8.32 -18.14 2.67
C PHE A 401 9.08 -19.04 3.65
N VAL A 402 10.39 -18.88 3.72
CA VAL A 402 11.26 -19.66 4.61
C VAL A 402 12.10 -18.74 5.45
N LEU A 403 12.11 -18.97 6.77
CA LEU A 403 12.99 -18.33 7.73
C LEU A 403 13.95 -19.36 8.34
N GLU A 404 15.25 -19.24 8.06
CA GLU A 404 16.27 -20.22 8.47
C GLU A 404 16.77 -20.04 9.93
N ALA A 405 15.86 -19.78 10.87
CA ALA A 405 16.19 -19.45 12.27
C ALA A 405 16.34 -20.67 13.21
N HIS A 406 15.52 -21.72 13.05
CA HIS A 406 15.53 -22.97 13.83
C HIS A 406 14.48 -23.94 13.24
N ASN A 407 14.85 -25.18 12.90
CA ASN A 407 13.95 -26.22 12.34
C ASN A 407 13.11 -25.80 11.10
N GLN A 408 13.54 -24.80 10.31
CA GLN A 408 12.81 -24.28 9.13
C GLN A 408 11.35 -23.92 9.47
N GLN A 409 11.11 -22.66 9.86
CA GLN A 409 9.75 -22.14 9.78
C GLN A 409 9.43 -21.93 8.31
N ASN A 410 8.69 -22.88 7.73
CA ASN A 410 8.13 -22.78 6.39
C ASN A 410 6.70 -22.27 6.53
N ALA A 411 6.44 -21.06 6.06
CA ALA A 411 5.09 -20.55 5.86
C ALA A 411 4.73 -20.75 4.39
N SER A 412 3.68 -21.54 4.13
CA SER A 412 3.11 -21.61 2.77
C SER A 412 2.43 -20.28 2.48
N LYS A 413 2.69 -19.68 1.31
CA LYS A 413 2.03 -18.44 0.90
C LYS A 413 0.84 -18.77 -0.01
N GLN A 414 -0.35 -18.44 0.46
CA GLN A 414 -1.51 -18.27 -0.41
C GLN A 414 -1.46 -16.89 -1.05
N ALA A 415 -1.72 -16.79 -2.36
CA ALA A 415 -1.91 -15.49 -3.00
C ALA A 415 -3.35 -15.01 -2.77
N PHE A 416 -3.53 -13.73 -2.45
CA PHE A 416 -4.83 -13.06 -2.45
C PHE A 416 -5.43 -13.07 -3.85
N CYS A 417 -4.73 -12.49 -4.81
CA CYS A 417 -4.98 -12.65 -6.23
C CYS A 417 -3.68 -12.47 -7.01
N VAL A 418 -3.54 -13.15 -8.15
CA VAL A 418 -2.38 -12.97 -9.03
C VAL A 418 -2.75 -11.97 -10.11
N GLU A 419 -2.26 -10.74 -10.02
CA GLU A 419 -2.55 -9.69 -10.99
C GLU A 419 -1.31 -8.86 -11.35
N SER A 420 -1.47 -7.87 -12.23
CA SER A 420 -0.36 -6.97 -12.61
C SER A 420 -0.48 -5.69 -11.79
N THR A 421 0.19 -5.63 -10.63
CA THR A 421 0.10 -4.53 -9.66
C THR A 421 1.13 -3.42 -9.90
N GLY A 422 2.15 -3.68 -10.71
CA GLY A 422 3.17 -2.69 -11.10
C GLY A 422 3.94 -3.08 -12.36
N ARG A 423 4.75 -2.15 -12.89
CA ARG A 423 5.52 -2.36 -14.13
C ARG A 423 7.02 -2.17 -13.92
N ALA A 424 7.72 -3.26 -13.61
CA ALA A 424 9.16 -3.25 -13.35
C ALA A 424 10.06 -3.22 -14.61
N SER A 425 9.54 -3.63 -15.76
CA SER A 425 10.25 -3.54 -17.04
C SER A 425 9.90 -2.29 -17.82
N ASN A 426 10.90 -1.66 -18.44
CA ASN A 426 10.70 -0.52 -19.33
C ASN A 426 11.31 -0.81 -20.70
N ASN A 427 10.66 -1.71 -21.45
CA ASN A 427 11.12 -2.16 -22.75
C ASN A 427 9.94 -2.49 -23.69
N GLU A 428 10.24 -2.77 -24.95
CA GLU A 428 9.25 -3.00 -26.01
C GLU A 428 8.41 -4.27 -25.84
N THR A 429 8.78 -5.15 -24.91
CA THR A 429 8.02 -6.38 -24.63
C THR A 429 7.07 -6.20 -23.44
N SER A 430 7.00 -5.00 -22.87
CA SER A 430 6.17 -4.70 -21.70
C SER A 430 5.02 -3.75 -22.08
N PRO A 431 3.87 -4.29 -22.55
CA PRO A 431 2.74 -3.48 -23.00
C PRO A 431 2.09 -2.71 -21.86
N LEU A 432 1.42 -1.60 -22.19
CA LEU A 432 0.69 -0.75 -21.23
C LEU A 432 -0.72 -1.23 -20.92
N THR A 433 -1.21 -2.26 -21.62
CA THR A 433 -2.57 -2.76 -21.47
C THR A 433 -2.56 -4.23 -21.09
N HIS A 434 -3.43 -4.60 -20.14
CA HIS A 434 -3.72 -5.98 -19.80
C HIS A 434 -5.15 -6.14 -19.23
N PRO A 435 -5.74 -7.35 -19.31
CA PRO A 435 -7.02 -7.65 -18.70
C PRO A 435 -6.91 -8.14 -17.25
N TYR A 436 -5.69 -8.31 -16.73
CA TYR A 436 -5.47 -8.99 -15.46
C TYR A 436 -5.95 -8.19 -14.26
N THR A 437 -6.79 -8.83 -13.45
CA THR A 437 -7.38 -8.31 -12.22
C THR A 437 -7.59 -9.47 -11.26
N CYS A 438 -7.95 -9.21 -10.00
CA CYS A 438 -8.36 -10.29 -9.09
C CYS A 438 -9.55 -11.16 -9.60
N GLN A 439 -10.34 -10.71 -10.60
CA GLN A 439 -11.42 -11.50 -11.22
C GLN A 439 -10.97 -12.25 -12.49
N PHE A 440 -9.82 -11.91 -13.04
CA PHE A 440 -9.24 -12.53 -14.22
C PHE A 440 -7.72 -12.52 -14.07
N GLN A 441 -7.18 -13.58 -13.47
CA GLN A 441 -5.83 -13.57 -12.92
C GLN A 441 -4.75 -13.87 -13.97
N GLY A 442 -3.57 -13.28 -13.74
CA GLY A 442 -2.39 -13.40 -14.57
C GLY A 442 -1.43 -12.21 -14.42
N ILE A 443 -0.23 -12.34 -14.97
CA ILE A 443 0.82 -11.31 -14.89
C ILE A 443 1.27 -10.96 -16.31
N GLN A 444 1.05 -9.71 -16.72
CA GLN A 444 1.46 -9.24 -18.04
C GLN A 444 2.99 -9.27 -18.20
N ALA A 445 3.48 -9.45 -19.43
CA ALA A 445 4.91 -9.42 -19.72
C ALA A 445 5.53 -8.10 -19.24
N GLY A 446 6.60 -8.17 -18.45
CA GLY A 446 7.29 -7.03 -17.85
C GLY A 446 6.57 -6.35 -16.68
N TRP A 447 5.44 -6.90 -16.24
CA TRP A 447 4.73 -6.48 -15.04
C TRP A 447 5.06 -7.39 -13.86
N ILE A 448 4.72 -6.92 -12.67
CA ILE A 448 4.90 -7.62 -11.40
C ILE A 448 3.55 -7.91 -10.75
N ASP A 449 3.54 -8.96 -9.96
CA ASP A 449 2.56 -9.23 -8.91
C ASP A 449 3.28 -9.03 -7.58
N GLU A 450 2.98 -7.93 -6.90
CA GLU A 450 3.63 -7.47 -5.68
C GLU A 450 2.69 -7.59 -4.48
N TYR A 451 3.22 -8.15 -3.40
CA TYR A 451 2.56 -8.20 -2.10
C TYR A 451 3.37 -7.40 -1.10
N ASP A 452 2.95 -6.16 -0.84
CA ASP A 452 3.65 -5.25 0.06
C ASP A 452 3.59 -5.70 1.53
N ALA A 453 4.69 -5.45 2.24
CA ALA A 453 4.71 -5.42 3.68
C ALA A 453 3.60 -4.48 4.18
N GLY A 454 2.75 -4.99 5.07
CA GLY A 454 1.58 -4.28 5.60
C GLY A 454 0.25 -4.87 5.14
N LEU A 455 0.22 -5.59 4.01
CA LEU A 455 -0.92 -6.41 3.63
C LEU A 455 -1.22 -7.47 4.72
N ASP A 456 -2.50 -7.85 4.86
CA ASP A 456 -2.86 -8.97 5.75
C ASP A 456 -2.11 -10.24 5.31
N THR A 457 -1.77 -11.12 6.24
CA THR A 457 -1.00 -12.37 6.02
C THR A 457 0.34 -12.26 5.27
N GLN A 458 0.85 -11.04 5.02
CA GLN A 458 2.12 -10.79 4.36
C GLN A 458 3.26 -10.69 5.39
N TRP A 459 3.50 -11.80 6.10
CA TRP A 459 4.52 -11.91 7.14
C TRP A 459 4.91 -13.35 7.46
N ILE A 460 5.97 -13.50 8.25
CA ILE A 460 6.27 -14.71 9.03
C ILE A 460 6.04 -14.41 10.51
N ASP A 461 5.30 -15.28 11.20
CA ASP A 461 5.09 -15.19 12.65
C ASP A 461 6.34 -15.64 13.41
N ILE A 462 7.04 -14.67 13.99
CA ILE A 462 8.29 -14.87 14.73
C ILE A 462 8.09 -14.88 16.25
N THR A 463 6.84 -14.98 16.73
CA THR A 463 6.50 -14.86 18.16
C THR A 463 7.25 -15.87 19.02
N ASP A 464 7.34 -17.12 18.55
CA ASP A 464 7.93 -18.23 19.31
C ASP A 464 9.42 -18.47 18.95
N VAL A 465 9.99 -17.63 18.08
CA VAL A 465 11.41 -17.71 17.69
C VAL A 465 12.28 -17.21 18.83
N GLN A 466 13.16 -18.08 19.31
CA GLN A 466 14.11 -17.74 20.37
C GLN A 466 15.26 -16.90 19.81
N ILE A 467 15.28 -15.61 20.15
CA ILE A 467 16.29 -14.66 19.66
C ILE A 467 17.26 -14.31 20.81
N PRO A 468 18.58 -14.48 20.63
CA PRO A 468 19.59 -14.07 21.60
C PRO A 468 19.57 -12.57 21.92
N ALA A 469 20.18 -12.17 23.03
CA ALA A 469 20.20 -10.77 23.47
C ALA A 469 20.90 -9.81 22.49
N ASP A 470 21.88 -10.31 21.75
CA ASP A 470 22.58 -9.59 20.66
C ASP A 470 21.85 -9.66 19.31
N GLY A 471 20.66 -10.28 19.27
CA GLY A 471 19.87 -10.49 18.07
C GLY A 471 20.28 -11.74 17.29
N LEU A 472 19.60 -11.95 16.16
CA LEU A 472 19.81 -13.08 15.27
C LEU A 472 19.74 -12.61 13.83
N THR A 473 20.74 -12.95 13.01
CA THR A 473 20.64 -12.76 11.54
C THR A 473 20.24 -14.08 10.90
N VAL A 474 19.21 -14.04 10.06
CA VAL A 474 18.64 -15.22 9.39
C VAL A 474 18.32 -14.90 7.94
N ASP A 475 18.34 -15.90 7.08
CA ASP A 475 17.93 -15.73 5.69
C ASP A 475 16.40 -15.76 5.61
N LEU A 476 15.82 -14.65 5.11
CA LEU A 476 14.44 -14.56 4.65
C LEU A 476 14.42 -14.96 3.18
N THR A 477 13.69 -16.02 2.85
CA THR A 477 13.64 -16.56 1.49
C THR A 477 12.21 -16.56 0.96
N PHE A 478 12.04 -16.09 -0.27
CA PHE A 478 10.81 -16.28 -1.05
C PHE A 478 11.08 -17.24 -2.22
N ILE A 479 10.23 -18.25 -2.34
CA ILE A 479 10.24 -19.22 -3.45
C ILE A 479 8.87 -19.16 -4.14
N SER A 480 8.83 -18.66 -5.38
CA SER A 480 7.62 -18.67 -6.21
C SER A 480 7.46 -20.00 -6.95
N ASN A 481 6.22 -20.35 -7.29
CA ASN A 481 5.85 -21.43 -8.19
C ASN A 481 6.52 -22.81 -7.93
N SER A 482 6.83 -23.16 -6.68
CA SER A 482 7.51 -24.42 -6.35
C SER A 482 6.76 -25.66 -6.82
N ASP A 483 5.43 -25.54 -6.93
CA ASP A 483 4.51 -26.63 -7.26
C ASP A 483 4.03 -26.59 -8.72
N GLN A 484 4.58 -25.68 -9.55
CA GLN A 484 4.30 -25.53 -10.99
C GLN A 484 2.83 -25.20 -11.32
N PHE A 485 2.17 -24.42 -10.47
CA PHE A 485 0.79 -23.94 -10.69
C PHE A 485 0.71 -22.72 -11.61
N LEU A 486 1.82 -22.01 -11.77
CA LEU A 486 1.97 -20.87 -12.68
C LEU A 486 2.71 -21.37 -13.94
N CYS A 487 2.10 -21.20 -15.12
CA CYS A 487 2.68 -21.71 -16.36
C CYS A 487 3.83 -20.80 -16.86
N GLU A 488 5.05 -21.10 -16.41
CA GLU A 488 6.30 -20.49 -16.89
C GLU A 488 6.76 -21.14 -18.19
N GLY A 489 6.05 -20.78 -19.25
CA GLY A 489 6.22 -21.37 -20.56
C GLY A 489 5.13 -20.92 -21.52
N THR A 490 4.69 -21.86 -22.34
CA THR A 490 3.50 -21.67 -23.18
C THR A 490 2.38 -22.57 -22.66
N PRO A 491 1.16 -22.04 -22.45
CA PRO A 491 0.02 -22.85 -22.04
C PRO A 491 -0.30 -23.90 -23.10
N VAL A 492 -0.70 -25.09 -22.64
CA VAL A 492 -1.23 -26.13 -23.52
C VAL A 492 -2.70 -25.80 -23.79
N LEU A 493 -3.06 -25.65 -25.06
CA LEU A 493 -4.43 -25.32 -25.49
C LEU A 493 -5.09 -26.51 -26.17
N ASP A 494 -6.41 -26.61 -26.04
CA ASP A 494 -7.24 -27.59 -26.73
C ASP A 494 -7.53 -27.20 -28.19
N GLU A 495 -8.40 -27.94 -28.88
CA GLU A 495 -8.77 -27.66 -30.27
C GLU A 495 -9.57 -26.35 -30.47
N ASN A 496 -10.13 -25.80 -29.40
CA ASN A 496 -10.88 -24.53 -29.38
C ASN A 496 -9.99 -23.34 -28.95
N GLY A 497 -8.75 -23.61 -28.54
CA GLY A 497 -7.84 -22.59 -28.02
C GLY A 497 -8.04 -22.29 -26.53
N GLU A 498 -8.74 -23.14 -25.81
CA GLU A 498 -8.96 -23.03 -24.35
C GLU A 498 -7.84 -23.72 -23.59
N GLN A 499 -7.52 -23.22 -22.39
CA GLN A 499 -6.46 -23.77 -21.55
C GLN A 499 -6.82 -25.18 -21.07
N VAL A 500 -5.89 -26.11 -21.27
CA VAL A 500 -6.00 -27.48 -20.75
C VAL A 500 -5.55 -27.50 -19.29
N TRP A 501 -6.27 -28.23 -18.46
CA TRP A 501 -5.96 -28.44 -17.05
C TRP A 501 -5.58 -29.91 -16.80
N GLU A 502 -4.69 -30.13 -15.84
CA GLU A 502 -4.22 -31.46 -15.45
C GLU A 502 -4.33 -31.69 -13.94
N PRO A 503 -4.70 -32.92 -13.50
CA PRO A 503 -4.81 -33.25 -12.09
C PRO A 503 -3.43 -33.29 -11.41
N THR A 504 -3.36 -32.77 -10.19
CA THR A 504 -2.14 -32.80 -9.37
C THR A 504 -2.24 -33.78 -8.20
N GLU A 505 -1.19 -33.85 -7.37
CA GLU A 505 -1.23 -34.59 -6.10
C GLU A 505 -1.89 -33.81 -4.95
N PHE A 506 -2.09 -32.50 -5.13
CA PHE A 506 -2.66 -31.61 -4.12
C PHE A 506 -4.17 -31.80 -3.98
N ARG A 507 -4.67 -31.57 -2.77
CA ARG A 507 -6.08 -31.72 -2.44
C ARG A 507 -6.60 -30.54 -1.63
N THR A 508 -7.86 -30.18 -1.86
CA THR A 508 -8.59 -29.27 -0.98
C THR A 508 -8.82 -29.90 0.38
N GLU A 509 -9.28 -29.10 1.37
CA GLU A 509 -9.63 -29.59 2.70
C GLU A 509 -10.69 -30.73 2.65
N ASP A 510 -11.65 -30.61 1.73
CA ASP A 510 -12.69 -31.62 1.48
C ASP A 510 -12.18 -32.85 0.69
N GLY A 511 -10.90 -32.87 0.31
CA GLY A 511 -10.22 -33.99 -0.34
C GLY A 511 -10.36 -34.04 -1.87
N HIS A 512 -10.92 -33.01 -2.50
CA HIS A 512 -11.01 -32.89 -3.96
C HIS A 512 -9.61 -32.66 -4.57
N ILE A 513 -9.36 -33.19 -5.76
CA ILE A 513 -8.09 -32.98 -6.47
C ILE A 513 -8.04 -31.53 -6.92
N VAL A 514 -6.91 -30.88 -6.66
CA VAL A 514 -6.59 -29.58 -7.26
C VAL A 514 -5.93 -29.84 -8.60
N GLU A 515 -6.44 -29.22 -9.65
CA GLU A 515 -5.87 -29.23 -10.99
C GLU A 515 -5.05 -27.95 -11.22
N ARG A 516 -4.11 -28.02 -12.16
CA ARG A 516 -3.29 -26.87 -12.56
C ARG A 516 -3.31 -26.69 -14.08
N PRO A 517 -2.98 -25.50 -14.61
CA PRO A 517 -2.82 -25.30 -16.05
C PRO A 517 -1.74 -26.23 -16.61
N SER A 518 -2.08 -27.02 -17.64
CA SER A 518 -1.07 -27.78 -18.39
C SER A 518 -0.14 -26.81 -19.12
N CYS A 519 1.16 -27.02 -18.96
CA CYS A 519 2.17 -26.08 -19.41
C CYS A 519 3.33 -26.78 -20.13
N ASN A 520 3.74 -26.22 -21.26
CA ASN A 520 5.04 -26.53 -21.84
C ASN A 520 6.08 -25.59 -21.22
N PHE A 521 6.61 -25.98 -20.06
CA PHE A 521 7.62 -25.19 -19.34
C PHE A 521 8.87 -24.95 -20.18
N ILE A 522 9.43 -23.73 -20.05
CA ILE A 522 10.76 -23.46 -20.58
C ILE A 522 11.83 -24.24 -19.81
N THR A 523 12.99 -24.45 -20.43
CA THR A 523 14.12 -25.10 -19.75
C THR A 523 14.68 -24.18 -18.67
N GLY A 524 14.74 -24.65 -17.42
CA GLY A 524 15.26 -23.88 -16.29
C GLY A 524 14.30 -22.80 -15.78
N TRP A 525 12.99 -22.99 -15.98
CA TRP A 525 11.94 -22.11 -15.47
C TRP A 525 12.08 -21.84 -13.96
N GLU A 526 12.64 -22.78 -13.20
CA GLU A 526 12.82 -22.65 -11.75
C GLU A 526 14.04 -21.81 -11.34
N SER A 527 14.89 -21.38 -12.29
CA SER A 527 16.23 -20.86 -11.99
C SER A 527 16.27 -19.48 -11.33
N ASN A 528 15.17 -18.73 -11.46
CA ASN A 528 14.95 -17.34 -11.03
C ASN A 528 13.76 -17.22 -10.06
N ASN A 529 13.14 -18.34 -9.68
CA ASN A 529 12.00 -18.41 -8.77
C ASN A 529 12.36 -18.41 -7.28
N ARG A 530 13.60 -18.11 -6.93
CA ARG A 530 14.07 -18.12 -5.54
C ARG A 530 15.00 -16.95 -5.29
N ALA A 531 14.71 -16.18 -4.24
CA ALA A 531 15.60 -15.18 -3.68
C ALA A 531 15.71 -15.33 -2.16
N SER A 532 16.86 -14.95 -1.60
CA SER A 532 17.11 -14.97 -0.16
C SER A 532 17.86 -13.71 0.24
N LEU A 533 17.41 -13.04 1.30
CA LEU A 533 18.08 -11.89 1.88
C LEU A 533 18.35 -12.11 3.39
N PRO A 534 19.58 -11.88 3.87
CA PRO A 534 19.84 -11.88 5.31
C PRO A 534 19.13 -10.71 6.01
N VAL A 535 18.30 -11.02 7.01
CA VAL A 535 17.58 -10.04 7.84
C VAL A 535 17.97 -10.15 9.30
N PHE A 536 17.99 -9.00 9.99
CA PHE A 536 18.34 -8.94 11.42
C PHE A 536 17.09 -8.90 12.29
N LEU A 537 16.99 -9.87 13.20
CA LEU A 537 15.94 -9.97 14.21
C LEU A 537 16.50 -9.56 15.58
N PRO A 538 16.13 -8.39 16.14
CA PRO A 538 16.45 -8.04 17.52
C PRO A 538 15.68 -8.92 18.51
N GLN A 539 16.22 -9.08 19.73
CA GLN A 539 15.59 -9.87 20.79
C GLN A 539 14.15 -9.44 21.09
N SER A 540 13.92 -8.13 21.12
CA SER A 540 12.63 -7.51 21.40
C SER A 540 12.45 -6.24 20.58
N GLY A 541 11.27 -5.65 20.64
CA GLY A 541 10.95 -4.43 19.91
C GLY A 541 10.47 -4.69 18.48
N SER A 542 10.15 -3.59 17.81
CA SER A 542 9.60 -3.50 16.46
C SER A 542 10.41 -2.47 15.65
N TYR A 543 9.99 -2.18 14.42
CA TYR A 543 10.56 -1.09 13.62
C TYR A 543 10.46 0.29 14.30
N VAL A 544 9.48 0.47 15.19
CA VAL A 544 9.35 1.66 16.05
C VAL A 544 10.60 1.88 16.90
N THR A 545 11.23 0.79 17.33
CA THR A 545 12.46 0.82 18.12
C THR A 545 13.75 0.76 17.31
N GLN A 546 13.66 0.79 15.97
CA GLN A 546 14.82 0.86 15.09
C GLN A 546 15.14 2.32 14.74
N PRO A 547 16.41 2.65 14.40
CA PRO A 547 16.73 3.97 13.87
C PRO A 547 15.89 4.30 12.63
N CYS A 548 15.53 5.58 12.49
CA CYS A 548 14.90 6.08 11.27
C CYS A 548 15.85 5.95 10.08
N GLN A 549 15.37 5.42 8.95
CA GLN A 549 16.20 5.12 7.78
C GLN A 549 15.87 6.00 6.57
N ALA A 550 14.68 6.62 6.54
CA ALA A 550 14.18 7.36 5.38
C ALA A 550 14.12 8.89 5.63
N GLY A 551 14.82 9.41 6.65
CA GLY A 551 14.82 10.85 6.94
C GLY A 551 13.47 11.36 7.46
N GLU A 552 12.74 10.49 8.16
CA GLU A 552 11.50 10.78 8.87
C GLU A 552 11.77 11.74 10.04
N LEU A 553 10.95 12.78 10.15
CA LEU A 553 11.12 13.84 11.14
C LEU A 553 9.86 14.08 11.95
N GLY A 554 10.02 14.65 13.14
CA GLY A 554 8.89 15.13 13.92
C GLY A 554 8.18 14.05 14.73
N PRO A 555 7.08 14.44 15.40
CA PRO A 555 6.45 13.64 16.45
C PRO A 555 5.60 12.46 15.93
N LEU A 556 5.27 12.45 14.64
CA LEU A 556 4.37 11.46 14.02
C LEU A 556 5.10 10.22 13.50
N ARG A 557 6.43 10.25 13.44
CA ARG A 557 7.24 9.14 12.91
C ARG A 557 7.11 7.86 13.73
N ASN A 558 7.36 6.72 13.10
CA ASN A 558 7.29 5.38 13.69
C ASN A 558 8.68 4.73 13.79
N CYS A 559 9.69 5.51 14.16
CA CYS A 559 11.08 5.06 14.26
C CYS A 559 11.86 5.90 15.27
N GLY A 560 12.98 5.35 15.72
CA GLY A 560 13.96 5.99 16.60
C GLY A 560 13.54 6.05 18.07
N PHE A 561 12.54 5.28 18.47
CA PHE A 561 12.09 5.21 19.86
C PHE A 561 12.91 4.20 20.66
N VAL A 562 13.18 4.52 21.92
CA VAL A 562 13.79 3.60 22.88
C VAL A 562 12.83 3.36 24.05
N PRO A 563 12.74 2.14 24.58
CA PRO A 563 11.91 1.89 25.75
C PRO A 563 12.43 2.67 26.95
N GLN A 564 11.50 3.26 27.70
CA GLN A 564 11.71 3.65 29.09
C GLN A 564 11.60 2.38 29.98
N GLU A 565 11.91 2.45 31.28
CA GLU A 565 11.91 1.27 32.19
C GLU A 565 10.62 0.41 32.15
N GLU A 566 10.65 -0.76 32.82
CA GLU A 566 9.65 -1.85 32.77
C GLU A 566 8.17 -1.42 32.68
N ALA A 567 7.36 -2.26 32.02
CA ALA A 567 5.92 -2.08 31.88
C ALA A 567 5.22 -1.67 33.18
N VAL A 568 4.37 -0.64 33.12
CA VAL A 568 3.68 -0.07 34.27
C VAL A 568 2.26 -0.61 34.35
N MET A 569 1.95 -1.28 35.45
CA MET A 569 0.60 -1.76 35.73
C MET A 569 -0.32 -0.63 36.20
N CYS A 570 -1.57 -0.65 35.75
CA CYS A 570 -2.60 0.31 36.13
C CYS A 570 -3.99 -0.35 36.20
N THR A 571 -4.98 0.38 36.72
CA THR A 571 -6.37 -0.10 36.77
C THR A 571 -7.05 0.18 35.42
N PRO A 572 -7.54 -0.83 34.68
CA PRO A 572 -8.19 -0.61 33.39
C PRO A 572 -9.31 0.43 33.45
N GLY A 573 -9.34 1.31 32.45
CA GLY A 573 -10.36 2.35 32.32
C GLY A 573 -10.18 3.55 33.24
N THR A 574 -9.19 3.56 34.15
CA THR A 574 -8.90 4.77 34.94
C THR A 574 -8.05 5.75 34.15
N ALA A 575 -8.29 7.04 34.36
CA ALA A 575 -7.43 8.09 33.82
C ALA A 575 -6.04 7.99 34.46
N VAL A 576 -5.00 8.01 33.64
CA VAL A 576 -3.60 8.11 34.05
C VAL A 576 -3.12 9.51 33.70
N THR A 577 -2.43 10.16 34.62
CA THR A 577 -1.80 11.47 34.41
C THR A 577 -0.34 11.38 34.83
N LEU A 578 0.55 11.66 33.89
CA LEU A 578 2.00 11.67 34.11
C LEU A 578 2.53 13.07 33.89
N GLU A 579 3.44 13.53 34.75
CA GLU A 579 4.18 14.77 34.54
C GLU A 579 5.60 14.43 34.07
N ALA A 580 5.92 14.81 32.85
CA ALA A 580 7.19 14.51 32.23
C ALA A 580 8.04 15.77 32.10
N THR A 581 9.32 15.65 32.45
CA THR A 581 10.34 16.67 32.19
C THR A 581 11.52 16.04 31.46
N PRO A 582 12.15 16.72 30.50
CA PRO A 582 13.28 16.14 29.81
C PRO A 582 14.47 16.05 30.78
N ALA A 583 15.27 14.97 30.73
CA ALA A 583 16.44 14.85 31.62
C ALA A 583 17.47 15.97 31.42
N THR A 584 17.46 16.60 30.24
CA THR A 584 18.21 17.81 29.93
C THR A 584 17.28 18.86 29.31
N ASN A 585 17.44 20.12 29.69
CA ASN A 585 16.55 21.20 29.22
C ASN A 585 16.79 21.62 27.76
N THR A 586 17.67 20.92 27.03
CA THR A 586 18.20 21.37 25.73
C THR A 586 17.66 20.61 24.53
N ILE A 587 17.14 19.39 24.71
CA ILE A 587 16.69 18.54 23.60
C ILE A 587 15.24 18.10 23.84
N PRO A 588 14.26 18.65 23.12
CA PRO A 588 12.88 18.20 23.19
C PRO A 588 12.77 16.71 22.84
N GLN A 589 12.00 15.97 23.64
CA GLN A 589 11.72 14.55 23.40
C GLN A 589 10.28 14.37 22.92
N ILE A 590 10.01 13.23 22.31
CA ILE A 590 8.68 12.68 22.07
C ILE A 590 8.52 11.53 23.06
N LEU A 591 7.45 11.54 23.83
CA LEU A 591 7.07 10.41 24.69
C LEU A 591 5.82 9.76 24.09
N ARG A 592 5.93 8.48 23.75
CA ARG A 592 4.86 7.65 23.23
C ARG A 592 4.44 6.62 24.27
N VAL A 593 3.15 6.54 24.52
CA VAL A 593 2.54 5.59 25.44
C VAL A 593 1.90 4.48 24.62
N CYS A 594 2.33 3.25 24.85
CA CYS A 594 1.80 2.06 24.20
C CYS A 594 1.25 1.10 25.23
N GLU A 595 0.43 0.15 24.80
CA GLU A 595 -0.01 -0.93 25.68
C GLU A 595 1.12 -1.96 25.91
N THR A 596 0.79 -3.02 26.64
CA THR A 596 1.70 -4.11 26.98
C THR A 596 1.06 -5.44 26.62
N SER A 597 1.88 -6.46 26.41
CA SER A 597 1.44 -7.84 26.25
C SER A 597 1.78 -8.65 27.51
N ALA A 598 0.78 -9.26 28.11
CA ALA A 598 0.98 -10.20 29.22
C ALA A 598 1.58 -11.52 28.73
N GLN A 599 1.17 -11.99 27.56
CA GLN A 599 1.64 -13.25 26.99
C GLN A 599 3.12 -13.19 26.60
N LEU A 600 3.55 -12.07 26.00
CA LEU A 600 4.93 -11.86 25.56
C LEU A 600 5.82 -11.27 26.67
N GLY A 601 5.23 -10.69 27.73
CA GLY A 601 5.96 -10.08 28.83
C GLY A 601 6.73 -8.82 28.45
N VAL A 602 6.29 -8.10 27.41
CA VAL A 602 6.95 -6.89 26.88
C VAL A 602 5.95 -5.76 26.64
N GLY A 603 6.46 -4.53 26.58
CA GLY A 603 5.73 -3.42 25.94
C GLY A 603 5.62 -3.67 24.43
N VAL A 604 4.46 -3.40 23.83
CA VAL A 604 4.31 -3.49 22.38
C VAL A 604 4.64 -2.14 21.78
N ALA A 605 5.84 -2.00 21.22
CA ALA A 605 6.30 -0.75 20.63
C ALA A 605 5.41 -0.36 19.43
N CYS A 606 4.46 0.54 19.70
CA CYS A 606 3.31 0.84 18.88
C CYS A 606 3.56 2.03 17.93
N THR A 607 2.85 2.02 16.81
CA THR A 607 2.86 3.13 15.85
C THR A 607 2.16 4.36 16.43
N TYR A 608 2.27 5.50 15.75
CA TYR A 608 1.57 6.72 16.15
C TYR A 608 0.04 6.50 16.21
N ASN A 609 -0.52 5.81 15.21
CA ASN A 609 -1.95 5.56 15.11
C ASN A 609 -2.48 4.62 16.20
N ASP A 610 -1.62 3.76 16.73
CA ASP A 610 -1.95 2.81 17.81
C ASP A 610 -1.60 3.34 19.22
N ALA A 611 -0.98 4.52 19.30
CA ALA A 611 -0.52 5.07 20.57
C ALA A 611 -1.67 5.56 21.45
N LEU A 612 -1.59 5.29 22.75
CA LEU A 612 -2.53 5.79 23.76
C LEU A 612 -2.33 7.29 24.02
N ALA A 613 -1.09 7.75 23.86
CA ALA A 613 -0.71 9.16 23.84
C ALA A 613 0.65 9.32 23.13
N ASN A 614 0.85 10.46 22.47
CA ASN A 614 2.11 10.85 21.84
C ASN A 614 2.34 12.34 22.08
N VAL A 615 3.27 12.68 22.97
CA VAL A 615 3.42 14.05 23.51
C VAL A 615 4.84 14.55 23.33
N ILE A 616 4.98 15.80 22.89
CA ILE A 616 6.28 16.49 22.84
C ILE A 616 6.61 17.03 24.22
N ILE A 617 7.73 16.58 24.78
CA ILE A 617 8.29 17.00 26.06
C ILE A 617 9.37 18.06 25.80
N ALA A 618 8.98 19.33 25.90
CA ALA A 618 9.87 20.47 25.77
C ALA A 618 10.51 20.87 27.13
N ALA A 619 11.32 21.93 27.15
CA ALA A 619 12.08 22.36 28.33
C ALA A 619 11.22 22.64 29.58
N GLN A 620 9.96 23.04 29.40
CA GLN A 620 9.00 23.30 30.47
C GLN A 620 8.30 22.03 31.00
N GLY A 621 8.59 20.87 30.42
CA GLY A 621 7.86 19.63 30.67
C GLY A 621 6.51 19.59 29.97
N ALA A 622 5.80 18.47 30.14
CA ALA A 622 4.43 18.30 29.67
C ALA A 622 3.65 17.31 30.54
N THR A 623 2.35 17.56 30.67
CA THR A 623 1.39 16.63 31.25
C THR A 623 0.94 15.65 30.16
N ILE A 624 1.03 14.35 30.42
CA ILE A 624 0.50 13.29 29.56
C ILE A 624 -0.75 12.73 30.21
N GLN A 625 -1.84 12.65 29.44
CA GLN A 625 -3.11 12.09 29.87
C GLN A 625 -3.57 11.01 28.90
N PHE A 626 -3.95 9.86 29.44
CA PHE A 626 -4.53 8.75 28.68
C PHE A 626 -5.39 7.88 29.61
N THR A 627 -6.16 6.98 29.02
CA THR A 627 -6.92 5.97 29.76
C THR A 627 -6.09 4.71 29.86
N CYS A 628 -5.94 4.16 31.07
CA CYS A 628 -5.25 2.89 31.26
C CYS A 628 -5.92 1.80 30.38
N PRO A 629 -5.19 1.18 29.44
CA PRO A 629 -5.75 0.18 28.55
C PRO A 629 -5.97 -1.14 29.31
N VAL A 630 -6.81 -2.01 28.74
CA VAL A 630 -6.85 -3.41 29.15
C VAL A 630 -5.68 -4.13 28.48
N ILE A 631 -4.94 -4.95 29.22
CA ILE A 631 -3.99 -5.89 28.62
C ILE A 631 -4.80 -6.99 27.95
N ARG A 632 -4.87 -6.92 26.61
CA ARG A 632 -5.83 -7.69 25.80
C ARG A 632 -5.62 -9.20 25.87
N ASP A 633 -4.40 -9.64 26.13
CA ASP A 633 -3.97 -11.04 26.18
C ASP A 633 -3.70 -11.56 27.61
N ALA A 634 -4.23 -10.88 28.64
CA ALA A 634 -4.10 -11.31 30.03
C ALA A 634 -5.21 -12.29 30.45
N GLU A 635 -4.86 -13.35 31.20
CA GLU A 635 -5.83 -14.32 31.75
C GLU A 635 -6.88 -13.67 32.69
N ALA A 636 -6.50 -12.60 33.38
CA ALA A 636 -7.39 -11.82 34.24
C ALA A 636 -7.34 -10.33 33.84
N PRO A 637 -8.48 -9.60 33.88
CA PRO A 637 -8.51 -8.19 33.54
C PRO A 637 -7.51 -7.39 34.36
N SER A 638 -6.47 -6.93 33.70
CA SER A 638 -5.42 -6.08 34.25
C SER A 638 -5.08 -5.01 33.23
N GLY A 639 -4.55 -3.88 33.70
CA GLY A 639 -4.18 -2.77 32.84
C GLY A 639 -2.68 -2.57 32.87
N GLY A 640 -2.12 -2.16 31.75
CA GLY A 640 -0.68 -2.01 31.62
C GLY A 640 -0.31 -1.17 30.42
N TYR A 641 0.73 -0.35 30.59
CA TYR A 641 1.28 0.45 29.51
C TYR A 641 2.81 0.46 29.56
N SER A 642 3.41 0.79 28.44
CA SER A 642 4.85 0.96 28.27
C SER A 642 5.12 2.33 27.66
N LEU A 643 6.28 2.88 27.99
CA LEU A 643 6.68 4.22 27.58
C LEU A 643 7.88 4.12 26.65
N TYR A 644 7.85 4.90 25.59
CA TYR A 644 8.91 4.97 24.59
C TYR A 644 9.29 6.43 24.36
N VAL A 645 10.59 6.70 24.28
CA VAL A 645 11.10 8.06 24.08
C VAL A 645 11.95 8.15 22.84
N ALA A 646 11.82 9.25 22.11
CA ALA A 646 12.65 9.57 20.96
C ALA A 646 13.00 11.06 20.98
N PRO A 647 14.14 11.48 20.44
CA PRO A 647 14.44 12.91 20.29
C PRO A 647 13.51 13.51 19.22
N LEU A 648 13.00 14.73 19.41
CA LEU A 648 12.13 15.37 18.41
C LEU A 648 12.86 15.55 17.06
N PHE A 649 14.16 15.83 17.10
CA PHE A 649 15.03 15.88 15.94
C PHE A 649 15.84 14.57 15.85
N ALA A 650 15.78 13.88 14.71
CA ALA A 650 16.37 12.55 14.55
C ALA A 650 17.90 12.50 14.76
N ASN A 651 18.60 13.63 14.59
CA ASN A 651 20.05 13.72 14.76
C ASN A 651 20.48 13.93 16.22
N ASP A 652 19.55 14.27 17.12
CA ASP A 652 19.87 14.40 18.54
C ASP A 652 19.89 13.02 19.19
N PRO A 653 20.68 12.79 20.26
CA PRO A 653 20.63 11.54 20.99
C PRO A 653 19.31 11.43 21.80
N PRO A 654 18.65 10.26 21.84
CA PRO A 654 17.53 10.04 22.75
C PRO A 654 17.98 10.30 24.19
N GLN A 655 17.14 11.00 24.95
CA GLN A 655 17.36 11.26 26.38
C GLN A 655 16.22 10.64 27.19
N PRO A 656 16.52 10.04 28.36
CA PRO A 656 15.46 9.65 29.28
C PRO A 656 14.56 10.83 29.62
N VAL A 657 13.28 10.56 29.82
CA VAL A 657 12.33 11.52 30.37
C VAL A 657 12.18 11.22 31.86
N ILE A 658 12.26 12.26 32.69
CA ILE A 658 12.00 12.16 34.13
C ILE A 658 10.50 12.24 34.32
N LEU A 659 9.91 11.15 34.80
CA LEU A 659 8.52 11.12 35.26
C LEU A 659 8.50 11.60 36.70
N ASN A 660 7.82 12.72 36.94
CA ASN A 660 7.57 13.21 38.27
C ASN A 660 6.27 12.54 38.73
N ASP A 661 6.38 11.54 39.60
CA ASP A 661 5.20 10.87 40.18
C ASP A 661 4.22 11.92 40.72
N ILE A 662 2.97 11.90 40.21
CA ILE A 662 1.85 12.46 40.95
C ILE A 662 1.31 11.29 41.81
N PRO A 663 1.22 11.46 43.14
CA PRO A 663 0.89 10.39 44.08
C PRO A 663 -0.47 9.72 43.87
#